data_AF-A0A840I845-F1
#
_entry.id   AF-A0A840I845-F1
#
_cell.length_a   1.000
_cell.length_b   1.000
_cell.length_c   1.000
_cell.angle_alpha   90.00
_cell.angle_beta   90.00
_cell.angle_gamma   90.00
#
_symmetry.space_group_name_H-M   'P 1'
#
loop_
_entity.id
_entity.type
_entity.pdbx_description
1 polymer ?
#
loop_
_entity_poly.entity_id
_entity_poly.type
_entity_poly.pdbx_seq_one_letter_code
_entity_poly.pdbx_strand_id
1 'polypeptide(L)'
;MAGADLRAHVAADGRLLAVQGGPLPAVASRPSTTAISGGDALVRARRATGATGSAPPVRRRGRGPVRATSFADGSTARLVAAATRRGPRPAWEVIVRDGHHGAHAVLVAADDGTLLARHALTHAVSGRARVWEAAPTGPRRWIDFPARWVTTATALRGDFAHAFADVMGAGVPSVDPLGNGGEVPASGVDGDGRPFWDEPHTAITEPGGGVGCSAAFPCSWTSSTPYSWAANLRHATVQTFTYVNRFHDHLLADPIGFDAASGNFEADAPGSADGDPVRALAFFGAAENGGLPWSRSRNNARMTVFPDGESPQMLLYLFGGTDARFPVVDGNAAEHAMVVYHEYGHGLTGRLVTDSRGINAMTIVQAAALGEGLSDFYALDFLEQSGAVSDDPDVPGDLLAAAELTRGATGMRHAAIDCPTAPTTAARCPEGGGFTYAQLARIEHDDDGPIFEAHADGEIIAQTLWDLRTALIAAHGRDEGIRRVRELVTEGLRLVPPQPSFLDLRDGILLADLAVGARDRDLLWAIFAARGMGVGASTGGFADTNPRADFSVPGERPPAGEPPPGEPPPPGEPPVGEPPPADEPSPPADGGTTTPRPPAAGSAGRPRVVALSLPRRPLRQLLSRRGLSARLTVDAASRVTAAVTVPAAVARRNGLARRGRVAVRLARTSARVASGRRATVRFRVAPRARKRLAAVRTLRVRVAVTAIDRSGARSTRTFARRLDRR
;
A
#
# COMPACT_ATOMS: atom_id res chain seq x y z
N MET A 1 -10.84 -37.85 19.81
CA MET A 1 -11.60 -38.17 18.58
C MET A 1 -10.89 -37.46 17.45
N ALA A 2 -10.92 -37.91 16.20
CA ALA A 2 -10.21 -37.15 15.16
C ALA A 2 -10.89 -35.77 15.00
N GLY A 3 -10.14 -34.69 15.25
CA GLY A 3 -10.65 -33.30 15.22
C GLY A 3 -11.32 -32.80 16.50
N ALA A 4 -11.32 -33.57 17.59
CA ALA A 4 -11.80 -33.14 18.90
C ALA A 4 -11.00 -33.85 20.00
N ASP A 5 -9.87 -33.25 20.36
CA ASP A 5 -9.00 -33.71 21.43
C ASP A 5 -8.90 -32.64 22.52
N LEU A 6 -8.87 -33.09 23.77
CA LEU A 6 -8.58 -32.25 24.92
C LEU A 6 -7.08 -32.39 25.22
N ARG A 7 -6.33 -31.30 25.12
CA ARG A 7 -4.89 -31.28 25.42
C ARG A 7 -4.66 -30.57 26.73
N ALA A 8 -4.20 -31.32 27.73
CA ALA A 8 -3.74 -30.79 28.99
C ALA A 8 -2.23 -30.54 28.91
N HIS A 9 -1.82 -29.29 29.06
CA HIS A 9 -0.42 -28.89 29.16
C HIS A 9 -0.04 -28.83 30.63
N VAL A 10 0.97 -29.59 31.04
CA VAL A 10 1.36 -29.73 32.44
C VAL A 10 2.82 -29.28 32.58
N ALA A 11 3.08 -28.44 33.58
CA ALA A 11 4.43 -28.02 33.93
C ALA A 11 5.25 -29.20 34.47
N ALA A 12 6.58 -29.04 34.49
CA ALA A 12 7.49 -30.06 35.00
C ALA A 12 7.25 -30.41 36.49
N ASP A 13 6.63 -29.51 37.26
CA ASP A 13 6.22 -29.71 38.66
C ASP A 13 4.84 -30.38 38.82
N GLY A 14 4.20 -30.78 37.72
CA GLY A 14 2.90 -31.45 37.72
C GLY A 14 1.69 -30.51 37.74
N ARG A 15 1.88 -29.19 37.75
CA ARG A 15 0.76 -28.23 37.70
C ARG A 15 0.16 -28.13 36.30
N LEU A 16 -1.17 -28.22 36.21
CA LEU A 16 -1.91 -28.05 34.96
C LEU A 16 -1.88 -26.58 34.52
N LEU A 17 -1.24 -26.29 33.38
CA LEU A 17 -1.04 -24.95 32.84
C LEU A 17 -2.19 -24.51 31.94
N ALA A 18 -2.69 -25.42 31.11
CA ALA A 18 -3.81 -25.13 30.21
C ALA A 18 -4.51 -26.42 29.81
N VAL A 19 -5.80 -26.32 29.52
CA VAL A 19 -6.57 -27.36 28.86
C VAL A 19 -7.15 -26.74 27.60
N GLN A 20 -6.70 -27.21 26.44
CA GLN A 20 -7.11 -26.71 25.13
C GLN A 20 -7.93 -27.76 24.38
N GLY A 21 -8.84 -27.29 23.52
CA GLY A 21 -9.73 -28.13 22.72
C GLY A 21 -11.20 -28.02 23.16
N GLY A 22 -12.13 -28.32 22.24
CA GLY A 22 -13.57 -28.25 22.50
C GLY A 22 -14.12 -29.58 23.07
N PRO A 23 -14.62 -29.61 24.32
CA PRO A 23 -15.31 -30.79 24.83
C PRO A 23 -16.65 -30.95 24.10
N LEU A 24 -16.89 -32.12 23.51
CA LEU A 24 -18.17 -32.42 22.88
C LEU A 24 -19.14 -32.99 23.92
N PRO A 25 -20.32 -32.37 24.14
CA PRO A 25 -21.33 -32.94 25.02
C PRO A 25 -21.90 -34.22 24.39
N ALA A 26 -21.88 -35.31 25.14
CA ALA A 26 -22.36 -36.65 24.77
C ALA A 26 -21.56 -37.36 23.65
N VAL A 27 -20.47 -38.05 24.04
CA VAL A 27 -19.95 -39.16 23.23
C VAL A 27 -20.90 -40.34 23.40
N ALA A 28 -21.94 -40.39 22.57
CA ALA A 28 -22.76 -41.59 22.43
C ALA A 28 -21.84 -42.79 22.13
N SER A 29 -22.15 -43.92 22.75
CA SER A 29 -21.45 -45.21 22.76
C SER A 29 -20.42 -45.46 21.65
N ARG A 30 -19.27 -46.02 22.08
CA ARG A 30 -18.13 -46.47 21.25
C ARG A 30 -18.54 -47.00 19.87
N PRO A 31 -17.77 -46.66 18.81
CA PRO A 31 -18.02 -47.15 17.46
C PRO A 31 -17.91 -48.68 17.41
N SER A 32 -19.04 -49.39 17.33
CA SER A 32 -19.07 -50.87 17.37
C SER A 32 -19.31 -51.51 16.00
N THR A 33 -19.93 -50.79 15.06
CA THR A 33 -20.21 -51.30 13.71
C THR A 33 -19.21 -50.74 12.70
N THR A 34 -18.54 -51.64 11.98
CA THR A 34 -17.67 -51.31 10.85
C THR A 34 -18.09 -52.19 9.68
N ALA A 35 -18.65 -51.61 8.61
CA ALA A 35 -18.92 -52.36 7.39
C ALA A 35 -17.66 -52.58 6.55
N ILE A 36 -16.64 -51.73 6.72
CA ILE A 36 -15.36 -51.83 6.02
C ILE A 36 -14.18 -52.03 6.98
N SER A 37 -13.21 -52.85 6.60
CA SER A 37 -11.99 -53.06 7.36
C SER A 37 -10.99 -51.90 7.18
N GLY A 38 -9.98 -51.80 8.05
CA GLY A 38 -8.89 -50.85 7.86
C GLY A 38 -8.12 -51.05 6.55
N GLY A 39 -8.12 -52.28 6.00
CA GLY A 39 -7.56 -52.56 4.68
C GLY A 39 -8.41 -51.97 3.54
N ASP A 40 -9.73 -52.13 3.62
CA ASP A 40 -10.66 -51.55 2.65
C ASP A 40 -10.64 -50.02 2.70
N ALA A 41 -10.54 -49.47 3.91
CA ALA A 41 -10.35 -48.04 4.11
C ALA A 41 -9.03 -47.55 3.48
N LEU A 42 -7.94 -48.31 3.59
CA LEU A 42 -6.68 -47.97 2.92
C LEU A 42 -6.80 -48.00 1.39
N VAL A 43 -7.49 -48.99 0.80
CA VAL A 43 -7.71 -49.00 -0.65
C VAL A 43 -8.48 -47.75 -1.10
N ARG A 44 -9.52 -47.37 -0.36
CA ARG A 44 -10.31 -46.17 -0.66
C ARG A 44 -9.48 -44.90 -0.48
N ALA A 45 -8.68 -44.82 0.58
CA ALA A 45 -7.78 -43.69 0.83
C ALA A 45 -6.73 -43.55 -0.28
N ARG A 46 -6.11 -44.65 -0.72
CA ARG A 46 -5.14 -44.65 -1.83
C ARG A 46 -5.77 -44.16 -3.13
N ARG A 47 -6.97 -44.63 -3.47
CA ARG A 47 -7.73 -44.10 -4.62
C ARG A 47 -8.01 -42.61 -4.49
N ALA A 48 -8.39 -42.15 -3.30
CA ALA A 48 -8.66 -40.74 -3.03
C ALA A 48 -7.41 -39.85 -3.09
N THR A 49 -6.20 -40.41 -2.97
CA THR A 49 -4.92 -39.70 -3.07
C THR A 49 -4.19 -39.93 -4.39
N GLY A 50 -4.84 -40.55 -5.38
CA GLY A 50 -4.24 -40.84 -6.70
C GLY A 50 -3.26 -42.02 -6.71
N ALA A 51 -3.04 -42.69 -5.57
CA ALA A 51 -2.19 -43.86 -5.47
C ALA A 51 -2.90 -45.09 -6.06
N THR A 52 -2.27 -45.73 -7.06
CA THR A 52 -2.82 -46.93 -7.73
C THR A 52 -2.36 -48.24 -7.08
N GLY A 53 -3.22 -49.28 -7.12
CA GLY A 53 -2.89 -50.65 -6.68
C GLY A 53 -3.73 -51.18 -5.51
N SER A 54 -3.57 -52.48 -5.21
CA SER A 54 -4.23 -53.14 -4.07
C SER A 54 -3.60 -52.70 -2.73
N ALA A 55 -4.33 -52.85 -1.62
CA ALA A 55 -3.73 -52.60 -0.31
C ALA A 55 -2.48 -53.49 -0.10
N PRO A 56 -1.37 -52.93 0.40
CA PRO A 56 -0.20 -53.72 0.74
C PRO A 56 -0.53 -54.78 1.82
N PRO A 57 0.30 -55.83 1.96
CA PRO A 57 0.13 -56.80 3.01
C PRO A 57 0.08 -56.15 4.40
N VAL A 58 -0.83 -56.63 5.24
CA VAL A 58 -0.95 -56.15 6.62
C VAL A 58 0.21 -56.69 7.43
N ARG A 59 0.98 -55.81 8.06
CA ARG A 59 2.07 -56.19 8.99
C ARG A 59 1.53 -56.53 10.38
N ARG A 60 0.59 -55.73 10.90
CA ARG A 60 0.03 -55.92 12.25
C ARG A 60 -1.41 -55.45 12.32
N ARG A 61 -2.25 -56.19 13.05
CA ARG A 61 -3.60 -55.78 13.46
C ARG A 61 -3.70 -55.73 14.99
N GLY A 62 -4.05 -54.58 15.52
CA GLY A 62 -4.36 -54.40 16.93
C GLY A 62 -5.74 -54.95 17.26
N ARG A 63 -5.86 -55.67 18.37
CA ARG A 63 -7.14 -56.23 18.88
C ARG A 63 -7.91 -55.27 19.79
N GLY A 64 -7.34 -54.09 20.07
CA GLY A 64 -7.97 -53.07 20.91
C GLY A 64 -9.06 -52.27 20.20
N PRO A 65 -9.76 -51.37 20.90
CA PRO A 65 -10.90 -50.62 20.37
C PRO A 65 -10.57 -49.72 19.17
N VAL A 66 -9.31 -49.30 19.05
CA VAL A 66 -8.79 -48.49 17.94
C VAL A 66 -8.47 -49.32 16.69
N ARG A 67 -8.46 -50.66 16.79
CA ARG A 67 -8.23 -51.61 15.67
C ARG A 67 -7.08 -51.21 14.73
N ALA A 68 -6.02 -50.64 15.30
CA ALA A 68 -4.91 -50.09 14.53
C ALA A 68 -4.28 -51.15 13.63
N THR A 69 -4.16 -50.84 12.34
CA THR A 69 -3.62 -51.71 11.30
C THR A 69 -2.42 -51.01 10.67
N SER A 70 -1.29 -51.69 10.60
CA SER A 70 -0.11 -51.22 9.86
C SER A 70 0.15 -52.10 8.65
N PHE A 71 0.69 -51.50 7.58
CA PHE A 71 0.86 -52.13 6.28
C PHE A 71 2.33 -52.20 5.85
N ALA A 72 2.62 -53.00 4.83
CA ALA A 72 3.98 -53.30 4.39
C ALA A 72 4.79 -52.07 3.97
N ASP A 73 4.12 -51.09 3.36
CA ASP A 73 4.62 -49.80 2.85
C ASP A 73 4.75 -48.70 3.92
N GLY A 74 4.42 -49.01 5.18
CA GLY A 74 4.41 -48.05 6.28
C GLY A 74 3.14 -47.20 6.36
N SER A 75 2.15 -47.42 5.49
CA SER A 75 0.80 -46.88 5.66
C SER A 75 0.17 -47.42 6.95
N THR A 76 -0.78 -46.68 7.52
CA THR A 76 -1.52 -47.08 8.73
C THR A 76 -3.01 -46.77 8.59
N ALA A 77 -3.85 -47.53 9.30
CA ALA A 77 -5.28 -47.25 9.45
C ALA A 77 -5.68 -47.49 10.90
N ARG A 78 -6.39 -46.55 11.53
CA ARG A 78 -6.92 -46.71 12.88
C ARG A 78 -8.36 -46.27 12.97
N LEU A 79 -9.17 -47.01 13.71
CA LEU A 79 -10.57 -46.68 13.96
C LEU A 79 -10.65 -45.53 14.96
N VAL A 80 -11.32 -44.48 14.56
CA VAL A 80 -11.59 -43.25 15.32
C VAL A 80 -13.09 -42.95 15.27
N ALA A 81 -13.52 -42.04 16.13
CA ALA A 81 -14.77 -41.32 15.89
C ALA A 81 -14.40 -39.94 15.33
N ALA A 82 -14.99 -39.57 14.19
CA ALA A 82 -14.80 -38.29 13.53
C ALA A 82 -15.99 -37.39 13.84
N ALA A 83 -15.73 -36.12 14.17
CA ALA A 83 -16.79 -35.13 14.32
C ALA A 83 -17.36 -34.77 12.94
N THR A 84 -18.69 -34.81 12.79
CA THR A 84 -19.39 -34.36 11.57
C THR A 84 -20.51 -33.39 11.94
N ARG A 85 -21.03 -32.65 10.95
CA ARG A 85 -22.19 -31.75 11.17
C ARG A 85 -23.43 -32.47 11.73
N ARG A 86 -23.53 -33.79 11.58
CA ARG A 86 -24.63 -34.63 12.08
C ARG A 86 -24.29 -35.37 13.37
N GLY A 87 -23.17 -35.04 14.01
CA GLY A 87 -22.65 -35.70 15.21
C GLY A 87 -21.47 -36.64 14.95
N PRO A 88 -20.94 -37.30 15.99
CA PRO A 88 -19.81 -38.22 15.87
C PRO A 88 -20.13 -39.42 14.97
N ARG A 89 -19.25 -39.72 14.02
CA ARG A 89 -19.38 -40.86 13.10
C ARG A 89 -18.16 -41.79 13.21
N PRO A 90 -18.33 -43.13 13.24
CA PRO A 90 -17.19 -44.05 13.18
C PRO A 90 -16.43 -43.87 11.85
N ALA A 91 -15.10 -43.74 11.93
CA ALA A 91 -14.25 -43.53 10.76
C ALA A 91 -12.90 -44.22 10.92
N TRP A 92 -12.29 -44.62 9.83
CA TRP A 92 -10.88 -44.97 9.75
C TRP A 92 -10.07 -43.71 9.46
N GLU A 93 -9.16 -43.34 10.36
CA GLU A 93 -8.07 -42.42 10.04
C GLU A 93 -6.95 -43.23 9.42
N VAL A 94 -6.68 -42.95 8.16
CA VAL A 94 -5.72 -43.66 7.33
C VAL A 94 -4.57 -42.72 7.00
N ILE A 95 -3.35 -43.10 7.35
CA ILE A 95 -2.15 -42.48 6.83
C ILE A 95 -1.71 -43.29 5.62
N VAL A 96 -1.91 -42.74 4.42
CA VAL A 96 -1.38 -43.28 3.17
C VAL A 96 0.06 -42.80 3.04
N ARG A 97 1.02 -43.71 2.89
CA ARG A 97 2.39 -43.38 2.50
C ARG A 97 2.60 -43.82 1.06
N ASP A 98 2.86 -42.86 0.18
CA ASP A 98 3.21 -43.12 -1.21
C ASP A 98 4.60 -42.52 -1.47
N GLY A 99 5.58 -43.36 -1.84
CA GLY A 99 6.95 -42.92 -2.08
C GLY A 99 7.08 -41.88 -3.20
N HIS A 100 6.08 -41.76 -4.08
CA HIS A 100 6.06 -40.78 -5.18
C HIS A 100 5.23 -39.53 -4.89
N HIS A 101 4.17 -39.65 -4.07
CA HIS A 101 3.21 -38.57 -3.80
C HIS A 101 3.22 -38.07 -2.34
N GLY A 102 4.19 -38.53 -1.55
CA GLY A 102 4.29 -38.20 -0.13
C GLY A 102 3.25 -38.91 0.74
N ALA A 103 3.03 -38.41 1.94
CA ALA A 103 2.07 -38.95 2.89
C ALA A 103 0.77 -38.14 2.92
N HIS A 104 -0.36 -38.79 3.18
CA HIS A 104 -1.67 -38.16 3.33
C HIS A 104 -2.42 -38.77 4.53
N ALA A 105 -3.11 -37.95 5.32
CA ALA A 105 -4.10 -38.38 6.29
C ALA A 105 -5.50 -38.32 5.66
N VAL A 106 -6.25 -39.41 5.74
CA VAL A 106 -7.56 -39.55 5.12
C VAL A 106 -8.54 -40.11 6.14
N LEU A 107 -9.69 -39.45 6.33
CA LEU A 107 -10.79 -39.99 7.12
C LEU A 107 -11.78 -40.69 6.20
N VAL A 108 -12.01 -41.98 6.42
CA VAL A 108 -12.96 -42.81 5.67
C VAL A 108 -14.01 -43.35 6.63
N ALA A 109 -15.28 -43.05 6.43
CA ALA A 109 -16.37 -43.52 7.28
C ALA A 109 -16.37 -45.06 7.38
N ALA A 110 -16.45 -45.61 8.59
CA ALA A 110 -16.26 -47.04 8.79
C ALA A 110 -17.52 -47.87 8.51
N ASP A 111 -18.67 -47.22 8.41
CA ASP A 111 -20.01 -47.78 8.18
C ASP A 111 -20.38 -47.92 6.69
N ASP A 112 -19.89 -47.07 5.80
CA ASP A 112 -20.16 -47.16 4.35
C ASP A 112 -18.93 -46.89 3.46
N GLY A 113 -17.82 -46.48 4.07
CA GLY A 113 -16.58 -46.13 3.37
C GLY A 113 -16.60 -44.80 2.64
N THR A 114 -17.53 -43.90 2.96
CA THR A 114 -17.57 -42.52 2.45
C THR A 114 -16.30 -41.77 2.86
N LEU A 115 -15.72 -40.99 1.95
CA LEU A 115 -14.61 -40.10 2.26
C LEU A 115 -15.12 -38.92 3.10
N LEU A 116 -14.60 -38.74 4.32
CA LEU A 116 -15.01 -37.67 5.23
C LEU A 116 -14.06 -36.47 5.18
N ALA A 117 -12.76 -36.71 5.05
CA ALA A 117 -11.74 -35.67 4.94
C ALA A 117 -10.45 -36.22 4.32
N ARG A 118 -9.62 -35.34 3.75
CA ARG A 118 -8.30 -35.64 3.20
C ARG A 118 -7.36 -34.47 3.48
N HIS A 119 -6.17 -34.76 4.00
CA HIS A 119 -5.12 -33.80 4.31
C HIS A 119 -3.77 -34.33 3.82
N ALA A 120 -3.02 -33.54 3.05
CA ALA A 120 -1.65 -33.89 2.72
C ALA A 120 -0.77 -33.75 3.99
N LEU A 121 0.11 -34.72 4.21
CA LEU A 121 1.12 -34.72 5.27
C LEU A 121 2.52 -34.43 4.72
N THR A 122 2.69 -34.42 3.40
CA THR A 122 3.90 -33.97 2.71
C THR A 122 3.54 -32.74 1.89
N HIS A 123 4.21 -31.61 2.16
CA HIS A 123 4.09 -30.42 1.33
C HIS A 123 4.79 -30.70 0.00
N ALA A 124 4.04 -30.64 -1.12
CA ALA A 124 4.66 -30.77 -2.44
C ALA A 124 5.55 -29.54 -2.68
N VAL A 125 6.82 -29.77 -3.01
CA VAL A 125 7.80 -28.74 -3.39
C VAL A 125 7.89 -28.73 -4.92
N SER A 126 7.73 -27.55 -5.53
CA SER A 126 7.74 -27.37 -6.98
C SER A 126 9.10 -26.94 -7.54
N GLY A 127 9.99 -26.44 -6.68
CA GLY A 127 11.35 -26.01 -7.01
C GLY A 127 12.04 -25.44 -5.78
N ARG A 128 13.19 -24.79 -5.95
CA ARG A 128 13.88 -24.09 -4.85
C ARG A 128 14.83 -23.01 -5.35
N ALA A 129 15.16 -22.04 -4.51
CA ALA A 129 16.17 -21.04 -4.84
C ALA A 129 17.09 -20.68 -3.67
N ARG A 130 18.30 -20.24 -3.98
CA ARG A 130 19.25 -19.73 -2.99
C ARG A 130 19.22 -18.20 -2.93
N VAL A 131 18.59 -17.68 -1.90
CA VAL A 131 18.19 -16.27 -1.76
C VAL A 131 18.48 -15.71 -0.37
N TRP A 132 18.35 -14.40 -0.19
CA TRP A 132 18.29 -13.75 1.12
C TRP A 132 16.87 -13.68 1.68
N GLU A 133 16.75 -13.66 2.99
CA GLU A 133 15.48 -13.47 3.70
C GLU A 133 14.92 -12.06 3.51
N ALA A 134 15.76 -11.02 3.56
CA ALA A 134 15.33 -9.62 3.47
C ALA A 134 16.18 -8.71 2.58
N ALA A 135 17.50 -8.82 2.66
CA ALA A 135 18.43 -7.90 1.98
C ALA A 135 19.81 -8.55 1.78
N PRO A 136 20.69 -8.00 0.92
CA PRO A 136 22.01 -8.55 0.62
C PRO A 136 23.06 -8.30 1.73
N THR A 137 22.70 -8.44 3.00
CA THR A 137 23.54 -8.12 4.17
C THR A 137 24.01 -9.37 4.95
N GLY A 138 23.61 -10.58 4.54
CA GLY A 138 23.93 -11.84 5.22
C GLY A 138 24.15 -13.04 4.29
N PRO A 139 24.24 -14.28 4.82
CA PRO A 139 24.38 -15.46 4.00
C PRO A 139 23.06 -15.82 3.30
N ARG A 140 23.15 -16.22 2.03
CA ARG A 140 22.00 -16.76 1.28
C ARG A 140 21.64 -18.16 1.78
N ARG A 141 20.34 -18.46 1.78
CA ARG A 141 19.77 -19.75 2.21
C ARG A 141 18.95 -20.34 1.09
N TRP A 142 18.89 -21.67 1.07
CA TRP A 142 17.96 -22.37 0.19
C TRP A 142 16.54 -22.26 0.75
N ILE A 143 15.62 -21.79 -0.08
CA ILE A 143 14.19 -21.78 0.17
C ILE A 143 13.54 -22.73 -0.82
N ASP A 144 12.82 -23.71 -0.29
CA ASP A 144 12.02 -24.60 -1.10
C ASP A 144 10.71 -23.90 -1.47
N PHE A 145 10.32 -24.00 -2.73
CA PHE A 145 9.10 -23.41 -3.26
C PHE A 145 7.95 -24.40 -3.06
N PRO A 146 6.92 -24.06 -2.26
CA PRO A 146 5.68 -24.83 -2.21
C PRO A 146 5.10 -25.11 -3.60
N ALA A 147 4.20 -26.09 -3.68
CA ALA A 147 3.42 -26.32 -4.89
C ALA A 147 2.72 -25.02 -5.31
N ARG A 148 2.51 -24.86 -6.63
CA ARG A 148 1.93 -23.67 -7.28
C ARG A 148 2.86 -22.47 -7.43
N TRP A 149 3.89 -22.32 -6.59
CA TRP A 149 4.84 -21.21 -6.74
C TRP A 149 5.52 -21.21 -8.09
N VAL A 150 6.03 -22.36 -8.55
CA VAL A 150 6.62 -22.49 -9.89
C VAL A 150 6.06 -23.68 -10.66
N THR A 151 5.83 -23.49 -11.96
CA THR A 151 5.16 -24.46 -12.83
C THR A 151 6.01 -24.85 -14.05
N THR A 152 7.15 -24.17 -14.25
CA THR A 152 8.07 -24.42 -15.36
C THR A 152 9.52 -24.19 -14.94
N ALA A 153 10.45 -24.92 -15.55
CA ALA A 153 11.88 -24.69 -15.39
C ALA A 153 12.43 -23.59 -16.32
N THR A 154 11.66 -23.12 -17.31
CA THR A 154 12.14 -22.16 -18.33
C THR A 154 11.97 -20.70 -17.92
N ALA A 155 11.23 -20.44 -16.84
CA ALA A 155 10.90 -19.11 -16.36
C ALA A 155 10.56 -19.14 -14.86
N LEU A 156 10.71 -18.01 -14.18
CA LEU A 156 10.20 -17.78 -12.83
C LEU A 156 8.70 -17.48 -12.89
N ARG A 157 7.90 -18.53 -13.15
CA ARG A 157 6.45 -18.43 -13.35
C ARG A 157 5.69 -19.55 -12.65
N GLY A 158 4.64 -19.18 -11.93
CA GLY A 158 3.65 -20.09 -11.37
C GLY A 158 2.31 -19.41 -11.18
N ASP A 159 1.50 -19.95 -10.27
CA ASP A 159 0.10 -19.57 -10.11
C ASP A 159 -0.05 -18.19 -9.47
N PHE A 160 0.95 -17.70 -8.72
CA PHE A 160 0.83 -16.44 -7.97
C PHE A 160 1.61 -15.30 -8.61
N ALA A 161 2.65 -15.63 -9.38
CA ALA A 161 3.55 -14.63 -9.93
C ALA A 161 4.25 -15.07 -11.22
N HIS A 162 4.56 -14.08 -12.04
CA HIS A 162 5.54 -14.16 -13.13
C HIS A 162 6.59 -13.06 -12.95
N ALA A 163 7.81 -13.45 -12.60
CA ALA A 163 8.93 -12.54 -12.45
C ALA A 163 9.89 -12.63 -13.64
N PHE A 164 10.28 -11.47 -14.19
CA PHE A 164 11.21 -11.39 -15.31
C PHE A 164 11.96 -10.06 -15.28
N ALA A 165 13.08 -9.98 -16.00
CA ALA A 165 13.84 -8.74 -16.14
C ALA A 165 13.29 -7.93 -17.33
N ASP A 166 12.81 -6.70 -17.07
CA ASP A 166 12.28 -5.78 -18.09
C ASP A 166 13.19 -4.56 -18.28
N VAL A 167 14.40 -4.81 -18.76
CA VAL A 167 15.46 -3.80 -18.80
C VAL A 167 15.17 -2.66 -19.78
N MET A 168 14.26 -2.86 -20.73
CA MET A 168 13.84 -1.84 -21.71
C MET A 168 12.53 -1.13 -21.33
N GLY A 169 11.88 -1.51 -20.22
CA GLY A 169 10.62 -0.92 -19.77
C GLY A 169 9.44 -1.17 -20.71
N ALA A 170 9.40 -2.36 -21.33
CA ALA A 170 8.40 -2.73 -22.33
C ALA A 170 7.09 -3.25 -21.73
N GLY A 171 7.07 -3.55 -20.43
CA GLY A 171 5.94 -4.19 -19.75
C GLY A 171 5.81 -5.68 -20.03
N VAL A 172 6.83 -6.31 -20.61
CA VAL A 172 6.94 -7.73 -20.99
C VAL A 172 8.40 -8.18 -20.89
N PRO A 173 8.70 -9.49 -20.84
CA PRO A 173 10.09 -9.96 -20.89
C PRO A 173 10.81 -9.33 -22.08
N SER A 174 11.82 -8.51 -21.80
CA SER A 174 12.51 -7.71 -22.81
C SER A 174 14.01 -7.79 -22.64
N VAL A 175 14.73 -7.85 -23.76
CA VAL A 175 16.19 -7.87 -23.80
C VAL A 175 16.73 -6.58 -24.40
N ASP A 176 17.85 -6.10 -23.88
CA ASP A 176 18.61 -5.01 -24.48
C ASP A 176 19.40 -5.50 -25.73
N PRO A 177 20.07 -4.60 -26.48
CA PRO A 177 20.88 -5.00 -27.64
C PRO A 177 22.07 -5.92 -27.35
N LEU A 178 22.45 -6.10 -26.07
CA LEU A 178 23.50 -7.00 -25.63
C LEU A 178 22.94 -8.37 -25.19
N GLY A 179 21.62 -8.53 -25.20
CA GLY A 179 20.93 -9.75 -24.78
C GLY A 179 20.67 -9.84 -23.28
N ASN A 180 20.90 -8.76 -22.50
CA ASN A 180 20.56 -8.75 -21.08
C ASN A 180 19.05 -8.55 -20.90
N GLY A 181 18.43 -9.28 -19.98
CA GLY A 181 17.01 -9.15 -19.64
C GLY A 181 16.21 -10.42 -19.94
N GLY A 182 14.89 -10.30 -19.95
CA GLY A 182 13.97 -11.38 -20.31
C GLY A 182 13.72 -12.40 -19.20
N GLU A 183 13.37 -13.62 -19.61
CA GLU A 183 13.06 -14.74 -18.72
C GLU A 183 14.30 -15.30 -18.03
N VAL A 184 14.14 -15.79 -16.80
CA VAL A 184 15.21 -16.42 -16.03
C VAL A 184 14.92 -17.93 -15.88
N PRO A 185 15.52 -18.80 -16.73
CA PRO A 185 15.37 -20.25 -16.59
C PRO A 185 16.10 -20.77 -15.34
N ALA A 186 15.72 -21.96 -14.88
CA ALA A 186 16.37 -22.66 -13.78
C ALA A 186 17.86 -22.87 -14.06
N SER A 187 18.68 -22.76 -13.02
CA SER A 187 20.11 -23.08 -13.10
C SER A 187 20.35 -24.58 -13.29
N GLY A 188 19.40 -25.42 -12.86
CA GLY A 188 19.43 -26.86 -13.05
C GLY A 188 18.19 -27.56 -12.48
N VAL A 189 18.26 -28.88 -12.38
CA VAL A 189 17.26 -29.73 -11.69
C VAL A 189 17.93 -30.54 -10.60
N ASP A 190 17.24 -30.73 -9.47
CA ASP A 190 17.74 -31.54 -8.35
C ASP A 190 17.56 -33.05 -8.58
N GLY A 191 17.96 -33.86 -7.59
CA GLY A 191 17.85 -35.32 -7.68
C GLY A 191 16.42 -35.85 -7.78
N ASP A 192 15.43 -35.04 -7.44
CA ASP A 192 14.00 -35.35 -7.57
C ASP A 192 13.41 -34.79 -8.88
N GLY A 193 14.24 -34.21 -9.76
CA GLY A 193 13.82 -33.62 -11.03
C GLY A 193 13.17 -32.23 -10.90
N ARG A 194 13.27 -31.58 -9.74
CA ARG A 194 12.68 -30.25 -9.50
C ARG A 194 13.65 -29.15 -9.92
N PRO A 195 13.18 -28.06 -10.55
CA PRO A 195 14.05 -26.96 -10.93
C PRO A 195 14.63 -26.25 -9.70
N PHE A 196 15.88 -25.81 -9.80
CA PHE A 196 16.50 -24.94 -8.81
C PHE A 196 17.15 -23.70 -9.44
N TRP A 197 17.23 -22.62 -8.66
CA TRP A 197 17.94 -21.39 -9.01
C TRP A 197 19.04 -21.09 -7.97
N ASP A 198 20.30 -21.20 -8.36
CA ASP A 198 21.47 -20.74 -7.57
C ASP A 198 22.27 -19.75 -8.42
N GLU A 199 21.73 -18.54 -8.52
CA GLU A 199 22.31 -17.48 -9.34
C GLU A 199 23.42 -16.76 -8.57
N PRO A 200 24.57 -16.48 -9.21
CA PRO A 200 25.66 -15.75 -8.58
C PRO A 200 25.25 -14.30 -8.30
N HIS A 201 25.82 -13.73 -7.25
CA HIS A 201 25.69 -12.31 -6.93
C HIS A 201 27.09 -11.70 -6.71
N THR A 202 27.31 -10.55 -7.34
CA THR A 202 28.53 -9.75 -7.29
C THR A 202 28.27 -8.49 -6.49
N ALA A 203 28.73 -8.46 -5.24
CA ALA A 203 28.65 -7.26 -4.40
C ALA A 203 29.81 -6.30 -4.71
N ILE A 204 29.52 -5.00 -4.66
CA ILE A 204 30.52 -3.93 -4.71
C ILE A 204 30.64 -3.34 -3.30
N THR A 205 31.80 -3.53 -2.67
CA THR A 205 32.06 -3.15 -1.27
C THR A 205 33.03 -1.99 -1.12
N GLU A 206 33.58 -1.49 -2.21
CA GLU A 206 34.50 -0.35 -2.23
C GLU A 206 33.75 0.98 -2.36
N PRO A 207 34.31 2.10 -1.84
CA PRO A 207 33.72 3.42 -2.00
C PRO A 207 33.66 3.79 -3.49
N GLY A 208 32.45 3.97 -4.04
CA GLY A 208 32.31 4.29 -5.47
C GLY A 208 30.89 4.43 -6.04
N GLY A 209 29.85 4.03 -5.30
CA GLY A 209 28.44 4.15 -5.72
C GLY A 209 27.53 4.80 -4.68
N GLY A 210 26.55 5.59 -5.13
CA GLY A 210 25.55 6.27 -4.28
C GLY A 210 26.16 7.10 -3.15
N VAL A 211 25.61 6.99 -1.94
CA VAL A 211 26.19 7.55 -0.70
C VAL A 211 27.38 6.75 -0.13
N GLY A 212 27.96 5.86 -0.92
CA GLY A 212 29.09 5.02 -0.56
C GLY A 212 28.68 3.61 -0.17
N CYS A 213 29.25 2.62 -0.85
CA CYS A 213 29.08 1.19 -0.56
C CYS A 213 30.04 0.76 0.56
N SER A 214 29.71 -0.32 1.27
CA SER A 214 30.59 -0.97 2.24
C SER A 214 30.28 -2.47 2.35
N ALA A 215 31.05 -3.21 3.15
CA ALA A 215 30.70 -4.59 3.47
C ALA A 215 29.36 -4.73 4.20
N ALA A 216 28.97 -3.72 5.01
CA ALA A 216 27.69 -3.69 5.71
C ALA A 216 26.52 -3.24 4.82
N PHE A 217 26.83 -2.40 3.82
CA PHE A 217 25.86 -1.87 2.86
C PHE A 217 26.41 -2.04 1.44
N PRO A 218 26.45 -3.28 0.91
CA PRO A 218 27.02 -3.55 -0.39
C PRO A 218 26.13 -2.96 -1.49
N CYS A 219 26.77 -2.42 -2.53
CA CYS A 219 26.07 -2.04 -3.75
C CYS A 219 25.93 -3.25 -4.68
N SER A 220 24.88 -3.27 -5.49
CA SER A 220 24.63 -4.30 -6.50
C SER A 220 24.83 -3.82 -7.93
N TRP A 221 25.19 -2.55 -8.12
CA TRP A 221 25.61 -1.97 -9.40
C TRP A 221 26.38 -0.66 -9.17
N THR A 222 26.69 0.06 -10.26
CA THR A 222 27.35 1.37 -10.20
C THR A 222 26.64 2.37 -11.13
N SER A 223 26.08 3.41 -10.55
CA SER A 223 25.24 4.42 -11.21
C SER A 223 25.94 5.26 -12.28
N SER A 224 27.28 5.26 -12.27
CA SER A 224 28.13 5.90 -13.28
C SER A 224 28.63 4.95 -14.39
N THR A 225 28.39 3.65 -14.26
CA THR A 225 28.90 2.62 -15.17
C THR A 225 27.76 1.91 -15.89
N PRO A 226 27.56 2.15 -17.21
CA PRO A 226 26.55 1.45 -17.99
C PRO A 226 26.65 -0.08 -17.88
N TYR A 227 25.49 -0.74 -17.78
CA TYR A 227 25.33 -2.20 -17.69
C TYR A 227 26.00 -2.86 -16.47
N SER A 228 26.50 -2.10 -15.49
CA SER A 228 27.10 -2.67 -14.27
C SER A 228 26.12 -3.53 -13.45
N TRP A 229 24.82 -3.26 -13.57
CA TRP A 229 23.74 -4.03 -12.96
C TRP A 229 23.52 -5.42 -13.57
N ALA A 230 24.00 -5.67 -14.80
CA ALA A 230 23.74 -6.91 -15.52
C ALA A 230 24.33 -8.15 -14.82
N ALA A 231 25.40 -7.98 -14.05
CA ALA A 231 26.03 -9.05 -13.27
C ALA A 231 25.10 -9.68 -12.22
N ASN A 232 24.13 -8.92 -11.72
CA ASN A 232 23.18 -9.35 -10.67
C ASN A 232 21.76 -9.58 -11.21
N LEU A 233 21.57 -9.51 -12.52
CA LEU A 233 20.25 -9.56 -13.18
C LEU A 233 19.45 -10.81 -12.81
N ARG A 234 20.04 -11.99 -13.00
CA ARG A 234 19.36 -13.27 -12.75
C ARG A 234 19.06 -13.43 -11.27
N HIS A 235 20.03 -13.11 -10.41
CA HIS A 235 19.91 -13.22 -8.96
C HIS A 235 18.76 -12.36 -8.41
N ALA A 236 18.75 -11.06 -8.69
CA ALA A 236 17.73 -10.16 -8.18
C ALA A 236 16.32 -10.49 -8.72
N THR A 237 16.22 -11.05 -9.94
CA THR A 237 14.93 -11.51 -10.48
C THR A 237 14.41 -12.74 -9.72
N VAL A 238 15.28 -13.71 -9.37
CA VAL A 238 14.94 -14.86 -8.51
C VAL A 238 14.54 -14.40 -7.11
N GLN A 239 15.24 -13.41 -6.57
CA GLN A 239 14.95 -12.80 -5.27
C GLN A 239 13.55 -12.18 -5.26
N THR A 240 13.20 -11.40 -6.30
CA THR A 240 11.87 -10.82 -6.51
C THR A 240 10.79 -11.89 -6.53
N PHE A 241 10.96 -12.95 -7.33
CA PHE A 241 9.99 -14.04 -7.42
C PHE A 241 9.72 -14.69 -6.06
N THR A 242 10.79 -14.91 -5.29
CA THR A 242 10.69 -15.53 -3.97
C THR A 242 9.95 -14.63 -2.99
N TYR A 243 10.24 -13.32 -2.99
CA TYR A 243 9.55 -12.35 -2.15
C TYR A 243 8.06 -12.25 -2.48
N VAL A 244 7.71 -12.08 -3.77
CA VAL A 244 6.30 -11.95 -4.19
C VAL A 244 5.47 -13.16 -3.75
N ASN A 245 5.97 -14.39 -3.93
CA ASN A 245 5.26 -15.59 -3.51
C ASN A 245 5.18 -15.73 -1.97
N ARG A 246 6.25 -15.38 -1.23
CA ARG A 246 6.20 -15.41 0.25
C ARG A 246 5.16 -14.45 0.81
N PHE A 247 5.08 -13.25 0.23
CA PHE A 247 4.13 -12.25 0.70
C PHE A 247 2.70 -12.57 0.27
N HIS A 248 2.51 -13.17 -0.91
CA HIS A 248 1.24 -13.79 -1.29
C HIS A 248 0.75 -14.75 -0.21
N ASP A 249 1.56 -15.75 0.15
CA ASP A 249 1.19 -16.75 1.16
C ASP A 249 0.95 -16.12 2.55
N HIS A 250 1.71 -15.08 2.90
CA HIS A 250 1.51 -14.33 4.13
C HIS A 250 0.15 -13.61 4.17
N LEU A 251 -0.20 -12.90 3.10
CA LEU A 251 -1.47 -12.17 3.03
C LEU A 251 -2.68 -13.10 2.88
N LEU A 252 -2.50 -14.25 2.22
CA LEU A 252 -3.53 -15.29 2.12
C LEU A 252 -3.85 -15.92 3.48
N ALA A 253 -2.85 -16.04 4.35
CA ALA A 253 -3.01 -16.69 5.65
C ALA A 253 -3.98 -15.93 6.58
N ASP A 254 -4.68 -16.69 7.42
CA ASP A 254 -5.45 -16.12 8.52
C ASP A 254 -4.51 -15.36 9.46
N PRO A 255 -4.92 -14.17 9.94
CA PRO A 255 -6.26 -13.58 9.84
C PRO A 255 -6.39 -12.49 8.77
N ILE A 256 -5.38 -12.28 7.91
CA ILE A 256 -5.46 -11.28 6.83
C ILE A 256 -6.47 -11.76 5.79
N GLY A 257 -6.35 -13.03 5.38
CA GLY A 257 -7.33 -13.69 4.53
C GLY A 257 -7.54 -12.98 3.20
N PHE A 258 -6.47 -12.48 2.58
CA PHE A 258 -6.50 -11.95 1.22
C PHE A 258 -6.56 -13.10 0.23
N ASP A 259 -7.74 -13.70 0.14
CA ASP A 259 -8.09 -14.84 -0.70
C ASP A 259 -8.72 -14.40 -2.03
N ALA A 260 -9.07 -15.37 -2.87
CA ALA A 260 -9.72 -15.10 -4.16
C ALA A 260 -11.05 -14.33 -4.02
N ALA A 261 -11.80 -14.54 -2.95
CA ALA A 261 -13.04 -13.78 -2.70
C ALA A 261 -12.76 -12.31 -2.34
N SER A 262 -11.59 -12.03 -1.78
CA SER A 262 -11.07 -10.70 -1.49
C SER A 262 -10.31 -10.07 -2.67
N GLY A 263 -10.24 -10.75 -3.83
CA GLY A 263 -9.54 -10.28 -5.02
C GLY A 263 -8.02 -10.38 -4.91
N ASN A 264 -7.51 -11.50 -4.41
CA ASN A 264 -6.07 -11.79 -4.41
C ASN A 264 -5.49 -11.97 -5.83
N PHE A 265 -4.20 -12.31 -5.93
CA PHE A 265 -3.50 -12.40 -7.21
C PHE A 265 -3.13 -13.84 -7.53
N GLU A 266 -4.01 -14.54 -8.23
CA GLU A 266 -3.84 -15.95 -8.57
C GLU A 266 -4.23 -16.24 -10.02
N ALA A 267 -3.60 -17.24 -10.61
CA ALA A 267 -4.02 -17.81 -11.86
C ALA A 267 -5.35 -18.58 -11.68
N ASP A 268 -6.24 -18.48 -12.67
CA ASP A 268 -7.56 -19.13 -12.66
C ASP A 268 -7.47 -20.66 -12.58
N ALA A 269 -6.37 -21.21 -13.09
CA ALA A 269 -6.07 -22.63 -13.05
C ALA A 269 -4.58 -22.86 -12.80
N PRO A 270 -4.21 -23.97 -12.12
CA PRO A 270 -2.81 -24.28 -11.87
C PRO A 270 -1.98 -24.34 -13.16
N GLY A 271 -0.87 -23.59 -13.19
CA GLY A 271 0.01 -23.46 -14.34
C GLY A 271 -0.49 -22.54 -15.46
N SER A 272 -1.66 -21.92 -15.30
CA SER A 272 -2.20 -20.98 -16.28
C SER A 272 -1.53 -19.60 -16.18
N ALA A 273 -1.60 -18.85 -17.29
CA ALA A 273 -1.33 -17.42 -17.31
C ALA A 273 -2.62 -16.58 -17.28
N ASP A 274 -3.79 -17.23 -17.38
CA ASP A 274 -5.11 -16.62 -17.19
C ASP A 274 -5.37 -16.41 -15.69
N GLY A 275 -6.25 -15.47 -15.36
CA GLY A 275 -6.40 -14.92 -14.01
C GLY A 275 -5.55 -13.66 -13.84
N ASP A 276 -5.04 -13.42 -12.64
CA ASP A 276 -4.29 -12.20 -12.33
C ASP A 276 -3.03 -12.39 -11.46
N PRO A 277 -2.17 -13.38 -11.75
CA PRO A 277 -0.89 -13.51 -11.04
C PRO A 277 -0.07 -12.22 -11.18
N VAL A 278 0.68 -11.87 -10.12
CA VAL A 278 1.49 -10.65 -10.10
C VAL A 278 2.56 -10.71 -11.19
N ARG A 279 2.62 -9.68 -12.03
CA ARG A 279 3.73 -9.51 -12.98
C ARG A 279 4.80 -8.67 -12.31
N ALA A 280 5.93 -9.29 -11.95
CA ALA A 280 7.03 -8.63 -11.25
C ALA A 280 8.19 -8.34 -12.21
N LEU A 281 8.38 -7.06 -12.52
CA LEU A 281 9.27 -6.54 -13.55
C LEU A 281 10.55 -6.03 -12.87
N ALA A 282 11.52 -6.92 -12.70
CA ALA A 282 12.83 -6.58 -12.17
C ALA A 282 13.62 -5.71 -13.16
N PHE A 283 14.47 -4.80 -12.65
CA PHE A 283 15.30 -3.89 -13.46
C PHE A 283 14.51 -3.05 -14.46
N PHE A 284 13.29 -2.64 -14.12
CA PHE A 284 12.42 -1.95 -15.07
C PHE A 284 13.10 -0.69 -15.61
N GLY A 285 13.39 -0.71 -16.91
CA GLY A 285 14.01 0.40 -17.63
C GLY A 285 15.51 0.62 -17.37
N ALA A 286 16.22 -0.34 -16.79
CA ALA A 286 17.65 -0.24 -16.45
C ALA A 286 18.59 0.03 -17.65
N ALA A 287 18.16 -0.30 -18.88
CA ALA A 287 18.93 -0.11 -20.11
C ALA A 287 18.39 1.01 -21.03
N GLU A 288 17.31 1.71 -20.65
CA GLU A 288 16.61 2.67 -21.52
C GLU A 288 17.47 3.87 -21.97
N ASN A 289 18.60 4.14 -21.31
CA ASN A 289 19.54 5.22 -21.63
C ASN A 289 20.96 4.68 -21.84
N GLY A 290 21.11 3.76 -22.79
CA GLY A 290 22.44 3.25 -23.19
C GLY A 290 23.12 2.45 -22.08
N GLY A 291 22.36 1.59 -21.39
CA GLY A 291 22.84 0.77 -20.27
C GLY A 291 22.67 1.39 -18.90
N LEU A 292 22.03 2.56 -18.81
CA LEU A 292 21.64 3.21 -17.57
C LEU A 292 20.12 3.48 -17.57
N PRO A 293 19.48 3.59 -16.39
CA PRO A 293 18.09 4.02 -16.29
C PRO A 293 17.94 5.53 -16.53
N TRP A 294 16.77 5.94 -17.01
CA TRP A 294 16.36 7.35 -16.96
C TRP A 294 16.05 7.77 -15.51
N SER A 295 16.12 9.07 -15.21
CA SER A 295 15.79 9.60 -13.87
C SER A 295 14.35 9.29 -13.42
N ARG A 296 13.43 9.05 -14.36
CA ARG A 296 12.04 8.65 -14.08
C ARG A 296 11.85 7.18 -13.72
N SER A 297 12.86 6.34 -14.00
CA SER A 297 12.87 4.89 -13.81
C SER A 297 14.02 4.50 -12.87
N ARG A 298 14.31 5.35 -11.88
CA ARG A 298 15.40 5.21 -10.90
C ARG A 298 14.94 5.75 -9.55
N ASN A 299 15.48 5.22 -8.45
CA ASN A 299 15.21 5.66 -7.08
C ASN A 299 13.75 5.55 -6.67
N ASN A 300 13.07 4.48 -7.11
CA ASN A 300 11.69 4.22 -6.73
C ASN A 300 11.33 2.73 -6.99
N ALA A 301 10.13 2.33 -6.62
CA ALA A 301 9.44 1.16 -7.12
C ALA A 301 7.97 1.52 -7.34
N ARG A 302 7.17 0.62 -7.92
CA ARG A 302 5.75 0.90 -8.15
C ARG A 302 4.92 -0.35 -8.36
N MET A 303 3.77 -0.42 -7.70
CA MET A 303 2.68 -1.33 -8.04
C MET A 303 1.58 -0.62 -8.84
N THR A 304 1.20 -1.21 -9.97
CA THR A 304 0.01 -0.82 -10.73
C THR A 304 -1.05 -1.87 -10.53
N VAL A 305 -2.14 -1.50 -9.86
CA VAL A 305 -3.24 -2.40 -9.52
C VAL A 305 -4.40 -2.15 -10.49
N PHE A 306 -4.78 -3.20 -11.20
CA PHE A 306 -5.98 -3.23 -12.04
C PHE A 306 -7.14 -3.89 -11.28
N PRO A 307 -8.40 -3.76 -11.77
CA PRO A 307 -9.51 -4.52 -11.23
C PRO A 307 -9.22 -6.02 -11.17
N ASP A 308 -10.00 -6.72 -10.34
CA ASP A 308 -9.93 -8.18 -10.20
C ASP A 308 -10.02 -8.91 -11.54
N GLY A 309 -9.17 -9.93 -11.73
CA GLY A 309 -9.01 -10.65 -13.01
C GLY A 309 -8.06 -10.01 -14.02
N GLU A 310 -7.45 -8.86 -13.71
CA GLU A 310 -6.32 -8.29 -14.47
C GLU A 310 -5.04 -8.28 -13.63
N SER A 311 -3.99 -8.97 -14.10
CA SER A 311 -2.70 -9.05 -13.41
C SER A 311 -2.13 -7.67 -13.05
N PRO A 312 -1.82 -7.41 -11.77
CA PRO A 312 -1.12 -6.19 -11.41
C PRO A 312 0.33 -6.23 -11.91
N GLN A 313 0.94 -5.06 -12.02
CA GLN A 313 2.33 -4.91 -12.43
C GLN A 313 3.16 -4.27 -11.32
N MET A 314 4.15 -5.01 -10.81
CA MET A 314 5.16 -4.50 -9.88
C MET A 314 6.43 -4.14 -10.65
N LEU A 315 6.76 -2.86 -10.70
CA LEU A 315 7.90 -2.30 -11.42
C LEU A 315 9.00 -1.98 -10.40
N LEU A 316 10.14 -2.67 -10.51
CA LEU A 316 11.24 -2.55 -9.56
C LEU A 316 12.42 -1.85 -10.23
N TYR A 317 12.79 -0.67 -9.73
CA TYR A 317 13.87 0.13 -10.30
C TYR A 317 15.21 -0.06 -9.58
N LEU A 318 16.25 0.39 -10.24
CA LEU A 318 17.56 0.58 -9.62
C LEU A 318 17.54 1.82 -8.71
N PHE A 319 18.23 1.72 -7.58
CA PHE A 319 18.53 2.83 -6.67
C PHE A 319 19.98 3.26 -6.87
N GLY A 320 20.24 4.57 -6.88
CA GLY A 320 21.60 5.09 -6.98
C GLY A 320 21.69 6.60 -7.16
N GLY A 321 22.90 7.10 -6.90
CA GLY A 321 23.26 8.51 -6.94
C GLY A 321 23.04 9.27 -5.63
N THR A 322 23.65 10.46 -5.55
CA THR A 322 23.64 11.35 -4.36
C THR A 322 22.56 12.43 -4.41
N ASP A 323 21.97 12.65 -5.59
CA ASP A 323 21.08 13.79 -5.87
C ASP A 323 19.59 13.48 -5.58
N ALA A 324 19.33 12.55 -4.65
CA ALA A 324 17.98 12.17 -4.24
C ALA A 324 17.61 12.82 -2.89
N ARG A 325 16.31 13.05 -2.66
CA ARG A 325 15.78 13.52 -1.36
C ARG A 325 16.22 12.60 -0.22
N PHE A 326 16.24 11.30 -0.49
CA PHE A 326 16.87 10.28 0.34
C PHE A 326 18.11 9.76 -0.37
N PRO A 327 19.31 10.17 0.06
CA PRO A 327 20.55 9.66 -0.50
C PRO A 327 20.67 8.14 -0.27
N VAL A 328 20.89 7.38 -1.34
CA VAL A 328 20.89 5.90 -1.33
C VAL A 328 22.19 5.32 -1.83
N VAL A 329 22.50 4.08 -1.44
CA VAL A 329 23.55 3.28 -2.08
C VAL A 329 23.13 2.92 -3.51
N ASP A 330 24.08 2.52 -4.35
CA ASP A 330 23.77 1.97 -5.67
C ASP A 330 23.24 0.52 -5.54
N GLY A 331 22.00 0.41 -5.07
CA GLY A 331 21.28 -0.84 -4.84
C GLY A 331 20.15 -1.09 -5.85
N ASN A 332 19.34 -2.11 -5.59
CA ASN A 332 18.29 -2.54 -6.50
C ASN A 332 17.03 -2.94 -5.73
N ALA A 333 15.87 -2.33 -6.05
CA ALA A 333 14.59 -2.61 -5.40
C ALA A 333 14.29 -4.12 -5.30
N ALA A 334 14.64 -4.87 -6.34
CA ALA A 334 14.42 -6.31 -6.47
C ALA A 334 15.14 -7.18 -5.41
N GLU A 335 16.12 -6.62 -4.70
CA GLU A 335 16.91 -7.32 -3.68
C GLU A 335 16.51 -6.95 -2.24
N HIS A 336 15.55 -6.05 -2.06
CA HIS A 336 15.12 -5.57 -0.75
C HIS A 336 13.65 -5.94 -0.50
N ALA A 337 13.42 -6.92 0.38
CA ALA A 337 12.10 -7.44 0.71
C ALA A 337 11.14 -6.35 1.19
N MET A 338 11.61 -5.39 2.00
CA MET A 338 10.79 -4.26 2.45
C MET A 338 10.16 -3.50 1.27
N VAL A 339 10.94 -3.24 0.21
CA VAL A 339 10.44 -2.55 -0.99
C VAL A 339 9.45 -3.41 -1.74
N VAL A 340 9.77 -4.69 -1.97
CA VAL A 340 8.88 -5.61 -2.70
C VAL A 340 7.56 -5.84 -1.97
N TYR A 341 7.59 -6.01 -0.64
CA TYR A 341 6.42 -6.20 0.20
C TYR A 341 5.58 -4.93 0.32
N HIS A 342 6.21 -3.76 0.42
CA HIS A 342 5.52 -2.47 0.36
C HIS A 342 4.74 -2.34 -0.96
N GLU A 343 5.38 -2.58 -2.10
CA GLU A 343 4.67 -2.53 -3.40
C GLU A 343 3.52 -3.55 -3.47
N TYR A 344 3.69 -4.75 -2.92
CA TYR A 344 2.59 -5.71 -2.84
C TYR A 344 1.47 -5.22 -1.91
N GLY A 345 1.78 -4.50 -0.83
CA GLY A 345 0.82 -3.84 0.06
C GLY A 345 -0.12 -2.86 -0.66
N HIS A 346 0.37 -2.14 -1.69
CA HIS A 346 -0.51 -1.39 -2.58
C HIS A 346 -1.47 -2.28 -3.37
N GLY A 347 -1.04 -3.49 -3.73
CA GLY A 347 -1.90 -4.52 -4.31
C GLY A 347 -3.06 -4.90 -3.40
N LEU A 348 -2.76 -5.25 -2.14
CA LEU A 348 -3.77 -5.57 -1.11
C LEU A 348 -4.78 -4.43 -0.94
N THR A 349 -4.29 -3.24 -0.62
CA THR A 349 -5.16 -2.08 -0.34
C THR A 349 -5.94 -1.65 -1.58
N GLY A 350 -5.35 -1.76 -2.77
CA GLY A 350 -5.98 -1.41 -4.05
C GLY A 350 -7.05 -2.40 -4.53
N ARG A 351 -7.06 -3.63 -4.00
CA ARG A 351 -8.11 -4.64 -4.26
C ARG A 351 -9.21 -4.62 -3.19
N LEU A 352 -8.86 -4.35 -1.92
CA LEU A 352 -9.85 -4.24 -0.85
C LEU A 352 -10.64 -2.93 -0.90
N VAL A 353 -9.99 -1.80 -1.18
CA VAL A 353 -10.63 -0.48 -1.19
C VAL A 353 -10.79 -0.01 -2.63
N THR A 354 -11.96 -0.27 -3.21
CA THR A 354 -12.27 0.03 -4.60
C THR A 354 -13.49 0.94 -4.75
N ASP A 355 -13.59 1.63 -5.89
CA ASP A 355 -14.83 2.31 -6.27
C ASP A 355 -15.86 1.30 -6.83
N SER A 356 -17.06 1.79 -7.16
CA SER A 356 -18.14 0.96 -7.72
C SER A 356 -17.81 0.19 -9.01
N ARG A 357 -16.66 0.44 -9.64
CA ARG A 357 -16.18 -0.23 -10.86
C ARG A 357 -15.02 -1.18 -10.58
N GLY A 358 -14.70 -1.45 -9.31
CA GLY A 358 -13.57 -2.28 -8.91
C GLY A 358 -12.21 -1.60 -9.11
N ILE A 359 -12.17 -0.27 -9.29
CA ILE A 359 -10.91 0.46 -9.46
C ILE A 359 -10.39 0.89 -8.10
N ASN A 360 -9.08 0.66 -7.85
CA ASN A 360 -8.35 1.13 -6.68
C ASN A 360 -8.76 2.55 -6.27
N ALA A 361 -9.23 2.68 -5.04
CA ALA A 361 -9.71 3.92 -4.45
C ALA A 361 -8.80 4.46 -3.32
N MET A 362 -7.52 4.11 -3.32
CA MET A 362 -6.47 4.60 -2.41
C MET A 362 -5.57 5.62 -3.10
N THR A 363 -6.14 6.67 -3.70
CA THR A 363 -5.40 7.49 -4.69
C THR A 363 -5.40 8.99 -4.45
N ILE A 364 -6.30 9.50 -3.60
CA ILE A 364 -6.47 10.94 -3.40
C ILE A 364 -6.06 11.31 -1.97
N VAL A 365 -5.05 12.17 -1.86
CA VAL A 365 -4.61 12.83 -0.63
C VAL A 365 -4.58 11.86 0.56
N GLN A 366 -5.54 11.92 1.49
CA GLN A 366 -5.53 11.08 2.68
C GLN A 366 -5.57 9.59 2.32
N ALA A 367 -6.36 9.18 1.34
CA ALA A 367 -6.42 7.80 0.88
C ALA A 367 -5.10 7.32 0.26
N ALA A 368 -4.38 8.21 -0.43
CA ALA A 368 -3.03 7.89 -0.93
C ALA A 368 -2.05 7.70 0.23
N ALA A 369 -2.04 8.62 1.20
CA ALA A 369 -1.19 8.50 2.39
C ALA A 369 -1.50 7.25 3.21
N LEU A 370 -2.78 6.89 3.36
CA LEU A 370 -3.17 5.63 3.96
C LEU A 370 -2.59 4.44 3.20
N GLY A 371 -2.64 4.46 1.87
CA GLY A 371 -2.08 3.41 1.02
C GLY A 371 -0.57 3.21 1.22
N GLU A 372 0.19 4.31 1.36
CA GLU A 372 1.62 4.27 1.67
C GLU A 372 1.89 3.68 3.07
N GLY A 373 1.20 4.20 4.10
CA GLY A 373 1.45 3.79 5.48
C GLY A 373 0.99 2.37 5.80
N LEU A 374 -0.11 1.90 5.21
CA LEU A 374 -0.56 0.52 5.32
C LEU A 374 0.43 -0.45 4.65
N SER A 375 0.99 -0.04 3.51
CA SER A 375 1.99 -0.84 2.80
C SER A 375 3.27 -1.00 3.62
N ASP A 376 3.70 0.06 4.31
CA ASP A 376 4.80 -0.03 5.28
C ASP A 376 4.46 -0.95 6.46
N PHE A 377 3.27 -0.80 7.03
CA PHE A 377 2.83 -1.60 8.18
C PHE A 377 2.84 -3.10 7.87
N TYR A 378 2.19 -3.55 6.79
CA TYR A 378 2.15 -4.98 6.46
C TYR A 378 3.54 -5.53 6.09
N ALA A 379 4.38 -4.73 5.42
CA ALA A 379 5.72 -5.15 5.07
C ALA A 379 6.61 -5.34 6.31
N LEU A 380 6.65 -4.36 7.21
CA LEU A 380 7.43 -4.43 8.45
C LEU A 380 6.88 -5.46 9.44
N ASP A 381 5.56 -5.59 9.54
CA ASP A 381 4.93 -6.60 10.40
C ASP A 381 5.31 -8.03 9.98
N PHE A 382 5.38 -8.31 8.68
CA PHE A 382 5.85 -9.62 8.20
C PHE A 382 7.35 -9.81 8.38
N LEU A 383 8.16 -8.78 8.09
CA LEU A 383 9.61 -8.84 8.26
C LEU A 383 10.01 -9.04 9.73
N GLU A 384 9.34 -8.35 10.65
CA GLU A 384 9.56 -8.50 12.09
C GLU A 384 9.07 -9.86 12.58
N GLN A 385 7.88 -10.30 12.17
CA GLN A 385 7.38 -11.62 12.57
C GLN A 385 8.28 -12.77 12.07
N SER A 386 8.84 -12.64 10.86
CA SER A 386 9.77 -13.63 10.31
C SER A 386 11.18 -13.57 10.91
N GLY A 387 11.46 -12.58 11.77
CA GLY A 387 12.76 -12.34 12.38
C GLY A 387 13.80 -11.80 11.40
N ALA A 388 13.37 -11.26 10.27
CA ALA A 388 14.24 -10.67 9.26
C ALA A 388 14.65 -9.23 9.63
N VAL A 389 13.79 -8.53 10.38
CA VAL A 389 14.13 -7.33 11.15
C VAL A 389 13.72 -7.57 12.61
N SER A 390 14.24 -6.78 13.53
CA SER A 390 13.88 -6.81 14.94
C SER A 390 13.36 -5.46 15.39
N ASP A 391 12.43 -5.49 16.33
CA ASP A 391 11.85 -4.35 17.02
C ASP A 391 12.09 -4.58 18.52
N ASP A 392 12.88 -3.72 19.16
CA ASP A 392 13.00 -3.71 20.62
C ASP A 392 12.01 -2.67 21.18
N PRO A 393 10.91 -3.09 21.82
CA PRO A 393 9.87 -2.17 22.27
C PRO A 393 10.35 -1.16 23.33
N ASP A 394 11.51 -1.38 23.94
CA ASP A 394 12.13 -0.47 24.90
C ASP A 394 13.11 0.51 24.25
N VAL A 395 13.39 0.37 22.94
CA VAL A 395 14.34 1.19 22.18
C VAL A 395 13.66 1.85 20.99
N PRO A 396 12.97 2.98 21.20
CA PRO A 396 12.38 3.73 20.10
C PRO A 396 13.40 4.10 19.02
N GLY A 397 12.97 4.08 17.76
CA GLY A 397 13.78 4.50 16.62
C GLY A 397 14.61 3.39 15.97
N ASP A 398 14.42 2.14 16.38
CA ASP A 398 15.24 1.02 15.91
C ASP A 398 14.64 0.26 14.71
N LEU A 399 13.33 0.42 14.47
CA LEU A 399 12.63 -0.24 13.37
C LEU A 399 12.46 0.66 12.14
N LEU A 400 13.21 0.33 11.08
CA LEU A 400 13.38 1.18 9.91
C LEU A 400 12.92 0.54 8.60
N ALA A 401 12.24 1.34 7.78
CA ALA A 401 11.86 0.95 6.42
C ALA A 401 13.07 1.04 5.45
N ALA A 402 13.54 -0.11 4.97
CA ALA A 402 14.57 -0.23 3.93
C ALA A 402 15.91 0.46 4.28
N ALA A 403 16.34 0.31 5.53
CA ALA A 403 17.55 0.92 6.08
C ALA A 403 18.83 0.54 5.31
N GLU A 404 18.87 -0.62 4.67
CA GLU A 404 20.03 -1.11 3.92
C GLU A 404 20.32 -0.25 2.70
N LEU A 405 19.29 0.35 2.09
CA LEU A 405 19.44 1.26 0.96
C LEU A 405 19.99 2.63 1.37
N THR A 406 19.83 3.01 2.64
CA THR A 406 20.21 4.33 3.16
C THR A 406 21.29 4.26 4.24
N ARG A 407 22.09 3.19 4.26
CA ARG A 407 23.18 2.97 5.21
C ARG A 407 22.79 3.08 6.69
N GLY A 408 21.59 2.62 7.04
CA GLY A 408 21.10 2.68 8.42
C GLY A 408 20.68 4.08 8.89
N ALA A 409 20.51 5.05 7.99
CA ALA A 409 19.75 6.28 8.28
C ALA A 409 18.27 5.96 8.54
N THR A 410 17.38 6.96 8.64
CA THR A 410 15.91 6.79 8.83
C THR A 410 15.20 6.04 7.69
N GLY A 411 15.93 5.39 6.79
CA GLY A 411 15.36 4.74 5.61
C GLY A 411 14.91 5.75 4.57
N MET A 412 13.96 5.33 3.75
CA MET A 412 13.25 6.19 2.79
C MET A 412 12.08 6.92 3.45
N ARG A 413 12.16 7.17 4.76
CA ARG A 413 11.13 7.78 5.62
C ARG A 413 11.75 8.88 6.49
N HIS A 414 10.91 9.74 7.05
CA HIS A 414 11.34 10.83 7.93
C HIS A 414 11.62 10.34 9.35
N ALA A 415 10.93 9.30 9.80
CA ALA A 415 11.11 8.72 11.11
C ALA A 415 10.99 7.18 11.08
N ALA A 416 11.51 6.54 12.12
CA ALA A 416 11.23 5.12 12.36
C ALA A 416 9.72 4.91 12.64
N ILE A 417 9.22 3.70 12.39
CA ILE A 417 7.78 3.40 12.52
C ILE A 417 7.33 3.27 13.99
N ASP A 418 8.26 3.00 14.89
CA ASP A 418 8.05 2.76 16.32
C ASP A 418 8.25 4.02 17.19
N CYS A 419 8.37 5.20 16.55
CA CYS A 419 8.56 6.45 17.29
C CYS A 419 7.34 6.80 18.15
N PRO A 420 7.50 7.00 19.48
CA PRO A 420 6.41 7.29 20.40
C PRO A 420 5.83 8.67 20.15
N THR A 421 4.56 8.89 20.48
CA THR A 421 3.91 10.21 20.35
C THR A 421 4.45 11.27 21.31
N ALA A 422 5.09 10.85 22.41
CA ALA A 422 5.72 11.75 23.36
C ALA A 422 7.09 12.25 22.84
N PRO A 423 7.51 13.47 23.23
CA PRO A 423 8.87 13.95 22.96
C PRO A 423 9.93 12.93 23.38
N THR A 424 10.92 12.72 22.51
CA THR A 424 11.95 11.70 22.69
C THR A 424 13.29 12.20 22.18
N THR A 425 14.36 11.67 22.77
CA THR A 425 15.75 11.86 22.30
C THR A 425 16.24 10.66 21.50
N ALA A 426 15.36 9.68 21.23
CA ALA A 426 15.70 8.53 20.41
C ALA A 426 16.22 8.98 19.05
N ALA A 427 17.36 8.42 18.66
CA ALA A 427 17.87 8.63 17.32
C ALA A 427 16.82 8.16 16.31
N ARG A 428 16.67 8.86 15.18
CA ARG A 428 15.73 8.53 14.09
C ARG A 428 14.24 8.74 14.42
N CYS A 429 13.94 9.34 15.57
CA CYS A 429 12.63 9.94 15.87
C CYS A 429 12.71 11.47 15.88
N PRO A 430 11.62 12.18 15.52
CA PRO A 430 11.57 13.64 15.67
C PRO A 430 11.61 14.03 17.16
N GLU A 431 12.19 15.19 17.49
CA GLU A 431 12.31 15.67 18.88
C GLU A 431 10.94 15.79 19.59
N GLY A 432 9.90 16.17 18.84
CA GLY A 432 8.53 16.27 19.33
C GLY A 432 7.79 14.94 19.48
N GLY A 433 8.44 13.81 19.17
CA GLY A 433 7.81 12.50 19.05
C GLY A 433 7.43 12.16 17.61
N GLY A 434 6.95 10.93 17.42
CA GLY A 434 6.36 10.41 16.20
C GLY A 434 5.16 11.23 15.73
N PHE A 435 4.79 11.03 14.47
CA PHE A 435 3.81 11.87 13.80
C PHE A 435 2.38 11.61 14.26
N THR A 436 1.58 12.67 14.27
CA THR A 436 0.17 12.67 14.63
C THR A 436 -0.67 13.27 13.50
N TYR A 437 -1.98 13.08 13.55
CA TYR A 437 -2.92 13.63 12.58
C TYR A 437 -2.88 15.17 12.48
N ALA A 438 -2.40 15.86 13.53
CA ALA A 438 -2.19 17.31 13.51
C ALA A 438 -1.10 17.75 12.51
N GLN A 439 -0.20 16.84 12.13
CA GLN A 439 0.91 17.07 11.22
C GLN A 439 0.59 16.69 9.77
N LEU A 440 -0.66 16.33 9.44
CA LEU A 440 -1.03 16.08 8.04
C LEU A 440 -0.71 17.29 7.17
N ALA A 441 -0.01 17.06 6.06
CA ALA A 441 0.58 18.01 5.13
C ALA A 441 1.61 18.97 5.74
N ARG A 442 2.28 18.55 6.83
CA ARG A 442 3.30 19.34 7.54
C ARG A 442 4.62 18.58 7.77
N ILE A 443 4.72 17.33 7.35
CA ILE A 443 5.91 16.49 7.53
C ILE A 443 6.95 16.85 6.44
N GLU A 444 6.52 16.79 5.18
CA GLU A 444 7.37 17.12 4.04
C GLU A 444 7.42 18.63 3.76
N HIS A 445 8.56 19.10 3.24
CA HIS A 445 8.80 20.52 2.96
C HIS A 445 9.40 20.74 1.57
N ASP A 446 9.00 21.83 0.90
CA ASP A 446 9.70 22.39 -0.25
C ASP A 446 10.20 23.83 0.04
N ASP A 447 10.77 24.49 -0.97
CA ASP A 447 11.29 25.86 -0.85
C ASP A 447 10.21 26.89 -0.41
N ASP A 448 8.92 26.59 -0.62
CA ASP A 448 7.79 27.46 -0.30
C ASP A 448 7.11 27.09 1.04
N GLY A 449 7.53 26.00 1.71
CA GLY A 449 7.07 25.58 3.03
C GLY A 449 6.58 24.13 3.09
N PRO A 450 5.76 23.77 4.11
CA PRO A 450 5.24 22.41 4.23
C PRO A 450 4.31 22.07 3.07
N ILE A 451 4.42 20.83 2.60
CA ILE A 451 3.61 20.28 1.51
C ILE A 451 2.99 18.95 1.90
N PHE A 452 1.84 18.64 1.30
CA PHE A 452 1.29 17.28 1.33
C PHE A 452 2.14 16.37 0.44
N GLU A 453 2.54 15.23 0.96
CA GLU A 453 3.27 14.19 0.25
C GLU A 453 2.85 12.83 0.81
N ALA A 454 2.37 11.93 -0.05
CA ALA A 454 1.66 10.74 0.41
C ALA A 454 2.54 9.81 1.27
N HIS A 455 3.83 9.66 0.95
CA HIS A 455 4.72 8.79 1.71
C HIS A 455 5.00 9.41 3.08
N ALA A 456 5.31 10.71 3.13
CA ALA A 456 5.56 11.43 4.37
C ALA A 456 4.32 11.44 5.29
N ASP A 457 3.16 11.75 4.73
CA ASP A 457 1.89 11.78 5.46
C ASP A 457 1.38 10.38 5.83
N GLY A 458 1.79 9.36 5.08
CA GLY A 458 1.52 7.95 5.39
C GLY A 458 2.21 7.45 6.65
N GLU A 459 3.33 8.08 7.04
CA GLU A 459 4.04 7.75 8.28
C GLU A 459 3.13 7.93 9.52
N ILE A 460 2.12 8.82 9.47
CA ILE A 460 1.14 8.99 10.55
C ILE A 460 0.38 7.69 10.82
N ILE A 461 -0.17 7.05 9.78
CA ILE A 461 -0.95 5.82 9.97
C ILE A 461 -0.02 4.63 10.22
N ALA A 462 1.14 4.56 9.57
CA ALA A 462 2.10 3.49 9.79
C ALA A 462 2.50 3.41 11.27
N GLN A 463 2.86 4.55 11.86
CA GLN A 463 3.20 4.63 13.29
C GLN A 463 1.99 4.39 14.20
N THR A 464 0.79 4.85 13.82
CA THR A 464 -0.44 4.54 14.57
C THR A 464 -0.72 3.04 14.64
N LEU A 465 -0.55 2.34 13.53
CA LEU A 465 -0.79 0.90 13.47
C LEU A 465 0.31 0.10 14.17
N TRP A 466 1.54 0.61 14.20
CA TRP A 466 2.62 0.02 15.00
C TRP A 466 2.34 0.17 16.51
N ASP A 467 1.95 1.36 16.96
CA ASP A 467 1.51 1.55 18.36
C ASP A 467 0.35 0.61 18.73
N LEU A 468 -0.62 0.45 17.83
CA LEU A 468 -1.74 -0.45 18.02
C LEU A 468 -1.29 -1.91 18.13
N ARG A 469 -0.38 -2.34 17.25
CA ARG A 469 0.24 -3.67 17.31
C ARG A 469 0.93 -3.89 18.65
N THR A 470 1.76 -2.95 19.08
CA THR A 470 2.49 -3.03 20.36
C THR A 470 1.53 -3.11 21.55
N ALA A 471 0.48 -2.28 21.57
CA ALA A 471 -0.51 -2.30 22.64
C ALA A 471 -1.31 -3.62 22.69
N LEU A 472 -1.71 -4.16 21.53
CA LEU A 472 -2.41 -5.45 21.46
C LEU A 472 -1.50 -6.62 21.85
N ILE A 473 -0.22 -6.58 21.51
CA ILE A 473 0.77 -7.56 21.98
C ILE A 473 0.91 -7.49 23.50
N ALA A 474 0.99 -6.29 24.07
CA ALA A 474 1.07 -6.11 25.52
C ALA A 474 -0.19 -6.62 26.24
N ALA A 475 -1.38 -6.40 25.65
CA ALA A 475 -2.65 -6.80 26.24
C ALA A 475 -2.96 -8.31 26.12
N HIS A 476 -2.59 -8.94 25.00
CA HIS A 476 -3.05 -10.30 24.66
C HIS A 476 -1.92 -11.33 24.48
N GLY A 477 -0.66 -10.89 24.57
CA GLY A 477 0.51 -11.69 24.20
C GLY A 477 0.82 -11.61 22.71
N ARG A 478 2.07 -11.91 22.34
CA ARG A 478 2.61 -11.67 20.99
C ARG A 478 1.79 -12.27 19.86
N ASP A 479 1.54 -13.58 19.89
CA ASP A 479 0.85 -14.27 18.79
C ASP A 479 -0.59 -13.75 18.60
N GLU A 480 -1.34 -13.62 19.70
CA GLU A 480 -2.72 -13.15 19.66
C GLU A 480 -2.82 -11.66 19.33
N GLY A 481 -1.92 -10.82 19.85
CA GLY A 481 -1.86 -9.40 19.54
C GLY A 481 -1.58 -9.12 18.06
N ILE A 482 -0.60 -9.84 17.48
CA ILE A 482 -0.31 -9.79 16.03
C ILE A 482 -1.52 -10.27 15.22
N ARG A 483 -2.14 -11.38 15.62
CA ARG A 483 -3.36 -11.88 14.97
C ARG A 483 -4.47 -10.82 14.99
N ARG A 484 -4.73 -10.22 16.14
CA ARG A 484 -5.79 -9.20 16.30
C ARG A 484 -5.52 -7.95 15.49
N VAL A 485 -4.32 -7.38 15.51
CA VAL A 485 -4.05 -6.16 14.72
C VAL A 485 -4.23 -6.42 13.23
N ARG A 486 -3.79 -7.58 12.73
CA ARG A 486 -4.00 -7.98 11.34
C ARG A 486 -5.48 -8.14 10.99
N GLU A 487 -6.25 -8.81 11.84
CA GLU A 487 -7.69 -8.97 11.68
C GLU A 487 -8.39 -7.61 11.63
N LEU A 488 -8.18 -6.78 12.65
CA LEU A 488 -8.85 -5.48 12.80
C LEU A 488 -8.52 -4.51 11.68
N VAL A 489 -7.24 -4.42 11.27
CA VAL A 489 -6.81 -3.53 10.19
C VAL A 489 -7.38 -4.01 8.84
N THR A 490 -7.28 -5.31 8.55
CA THR A 490 -7.74 -5.83 7.24
C THR A 490 -9.26 -5.79 7.12
N GLU A 491 -10.00 -6.17 8.17
CA GLU A 491 -11.47 -6.01 8.19
C GLU A 491 -11.89 -4.54 8.16
N GLY A 492 -11.14 -3.65 8.84
CA GLY A 492 -11.34 -2.21 8.72
C GLY A 492 -11.26 -1.74 7.27
N LEU A 493 -10.27 -2.21 6.50
CA LEU A 493 -10.15 -1.90 5.07
C LEU A 493 -11.31 -2.43 4.23
N ARG A 494 -11.94 -3.54 4.61
CA ARG A 494 -13.13 -4.06 3.93
C ARG A 494 -14.38 -3.21 4.19
N LEU A 495 -14.38 -2.40 5.26
CA LEU A 495 -15.54 -1.61 5.71
C LEU A 495 -15.49 -0.14 5.28
N VAL A 496 -14.31 0.41 4.96
CA VAL A 496 -14.17 1.82 4.62
C VAL A 496 -14.81 2.19 3.27
N PRO A 497 -15.28 3.44 3.09
CA PRO A 497 -15.72 3.90 1.78
C PRO A 497 -14.54 4.06 0.79
N PRO A 498 -14.82 4.16 -0.52
CA PRO A 498 -13.81 4.53 -1.50
C PRO A 498 -13.20 5.91 -1.18
N GLN A 499 -11.90 6.05 -1.36
CA GLN A 499 -11.13 7.24 -0.96
C GLN A 499 -11.33 7.58 0.52
N PRO A 500 -10.96 6.69 1.45
CA PRO A 500 -11.14 6.95 2.87
C PRO A 500 -10.22 8.07 3.36
N SER A 501 -10.71 8.83 4.33
CA SER A 501 -9.88 9.65 5.22
C SER A 501 -9.24 8.78 6.32
N PHE A 502 -8.28 9.34 7.06
CA PHE A 502 -7.71 8.67 8.24
C PHE A 502 -8.77 8.32 9.28
N LEU A 503 -9.77 9.20 9.44
CA LEU A 503 -10.87 8.97 10.38
C LEU A 503 -11.83 7.88 9.90
N ASP A 504 -12.02 7.73 8.58
CA ASP A 504 -12.79 6.60 8.04
C ASP A 504 -12.11 5.26 8.35
N LEU A 505 -10.77 5.18 8.21
CA LEU A 505 -10.01 3.97 8.56
C LEU A 505 -10.09 3.66 10.06
N ARG A 506 -9.93 4.66 10.93
CA ARG A 506 -10.16 4.52 12.37
C ARG A 506 -11.53 3.91 12.66
N ASP A 507 -12.57 4.50 12.08
CA ASP A 507 -13.95 4.07 12.32
C ASP A 507 -14.21 2.67 11.76
N GLY A 508 -13.62 2.33 10.61
CA GLY A 508 -13.63 0.97 10.05
C GLY A 508 -13.00 -0.06 11.00
N ILE A 509 -11.84 0.25 11.59
CA ILE A 509 -11.16 -0.62 12.56
C ILE A 509 -11.99 -0.78 13.85
N LEU A 510 -12.59 0.29 14.35
CA LEU A 510 -13.50 0.23 15.51
C LEU A 510 -14.76 -0.59 15.22
N LEU A 511 -15.28 -0.53 13.98
CA LEU A 511 -16.40 -1.38 13.54
C LEU A 511 -15.99 -2.85 13.42
N ALA A 512 -14.78 -3.14 12.96
CA ALA A 512 -14.24 -4.50 12.94
C ALA A 512 -14.16 -5.09 14.36
N ASP A 513 -13.65 -4.32 15.34
CA ASP A 513 -13.65 -4.74 16.74
C ASP A 513 -15.06 -4.96 17.29
N LEU A 514 -16.00 -4.05 16.97
CA LEU A 514 -17.39 -4.20 17.36
C LEU A 514 -18.01 -5.51 16.83
N ALA A 515 -17.69 -5.90 15.59
CA ALA A 515 -18.20 -7.12 14.98
C ALA A 515 -17.76 -8.39 15.72
N VAL A 516 -16.62 -8.36 16.40
CA VAL A 516 -16.10 -9.48 17.22
C VAL A 516 -16.40 -9.33 18.73
N GLY A 517 -17.26 -8.36 19.09
CA GLY A 517 -17.76 -8.16 20.44
C GLY A 517 -17.15 -6.98 21.20
N ALA A 518 -16.50 -6.04 20.49
CA ALA A 518 -15.89 -4.83 21.04
C ALA A 518 -14.86 -5.11 22.17
N ARG A 519 -13.93 -6.04 21.92
CA ARG A 519 -13.05 -6.57 22.96
C ARG A 519 -11.89 -5.62 23.28
N ASP A 520 -11.52 -4.79 22.31
CA ASP A 520 -10.35 -3.91 22.38
C ASP A 520 -10.71 -2.42 22.25
N ARG A 521 -11.99 -2.08 22.33
CA ARG A 521 -12.53 -0.74 22.06
C ARG A 521 -11.80 0.39 22.79
N ASP A 522 -11.57 0.26 24.09
CA ASP A 522 -10.94 1.32 24.88
C ASP A 522 -9.47 1.48 24.52
N LEU A 523 -8.78 0.37 24.25
CA LEU A 523 -7.39 0.35 23.78
C LEU A 523 -7.29 1.02 22.39
N LEU A 524 -8.18 0.67 21.47
CA LEU A 524 -8.23 1.27 20.13
C LEU A 524 -8.40 2.79 20.23
N TRP A 525 -9.38 3.25 21.01
CA TRP A 525 -9.60 4.68 21.21
C TRP A 525 -8.39 5.37 21.83
N ALA A 526 -7.72 4.76 22.81
CA ALA A 526 -6.53 5.33 23.43
C ALA A 526 -5.40 5.54 22.39
N ILE A 527 -5.14 4.56 21.52
CA ILE A 527 -4.10 4.67 20.50
C ILE A 527 -4.45 5.72 19.45
N PHE A 528 -5.67 5.68 18.90
CA PHE A 528 -6.09 6.67 17.91
C PHE A 528 -6.11 8.09 18.49
N ALA A 529 -6.60 8.27 19.72
CA ALA A 529 -6.57 9.56 20.40
C ALA A 529 -5.14 10.07 20.61
N ALA A 530 -4.21 9.22 21.07
CA ALA A 530 -2.80 9.60 21.22
C ALA A 530 -2.17 10.07 19.90
N ARG A 531 -2.59 9.51 18.76
CA ARG A 531 -2.16 9.90 17.42
C ARG A 531 -2.99 11.04 16.80
N GLY A 532 -3.81 11.73 17.59
CA GLY A 532 -4.60 12.90 17.16
C GLY A 532 -5.89 12.56 16.41
N MET A 533 -6.33 11.30 16.42
CA MET A 533 -7.55 10.78 15.81
C MET A 533 -8.62 10.44 16.87
N GLY A 534 -8.69 11.23 17.96
CA GLY A 534 -9.64 11.09 19.06
C GLY A 534 -11.10 11.37 18.67
N VAL A 535 -12.01 11.27 19.66
CA VAL A 535 -13.46 11.31 19.41
C VAL A 535 -13.92 12.66 18.82
N GLY A 536 -13.22 13.76 19.13
CA GLY A 536 -13.48 15.08 18.59
C GLY A 536 -12.76 15.41 17.27
N ALA A 537 -11.97 14.48 16.73
CA ALA A 537 -11.21 14.73 15.50
C ALA A 537 -12.18 14.89 14.32
N SER A 538 -11.85 15.80 13.40
CA SER A 538 -12.73 16.08 12.26
C SER A 538 -11.94 16.42 11.00
N THR A 539 -12.55 16.12 9.86
CA THR A 539 -11.99 16.40 8.54
C THR A 539 -13.08 16.90 7.58
N GLY A 540 -12.70 17.75 6.64
CA GLY A 540 -13.58 18.17 5.52
C GLY A 540 -13.80 17.09 4.46
N GLY A 541 -13.22 15.90 4.64
CA GLY A 541 -13.32 14.74 3.75
C GLY A 541 -11.94 14.31 3.21
N PHE A 542 -11.93 13.29 2.35
CA PHE A 542 -10.71 12.62 1.89
C PHE A 542 -9.64 13.50 1.22
N ALA A 543 -10.03 14.66 0.68
CA ALA A 543 -9.13 15.61 0.03
C ALA A 543 -8.63 16.72 0.96
N ASP A 544 -9.04 16.72 2.23
CA ASP A 544 -8.64 17.70 3.22
C ASP A 544 -7.19 17.45 3.66
N THR A 545 -6.36 18.51 3.58
CA THR A 545 -4.96 18.52 4.01
C THR A 545 -4.78 19.35 5.28
N ASN A 546 -5.85 19.83 5.91
CA ASN A 546 -5.79 20.58 7.16
C ASN A 546 -6.94 20.16 8.09
N PRO A 547 -6.97 18.87 8.49
CA PRO A 547 -7.96 18.37 9.42
C PRO A 547 -7.73 18.93 10.83
N ARG A 548 -8.74 18.78 11.68
CA ARG A 548 -8.63 19.09 13.10
C ARG A 548 -8.37 17.80 13.87
N ALA A 549 -7.17 17.69 14.42
CA ALA A 549 -6.82 16.63 15.36
C ALA A 549 -7.55 16.81 16.70
N ASP A 550 -7.73 15.70 17.40
CA ASP A 550 -8.25 15.63 18.76
C ASP A 550 -7.59 14.49 19.50
N PHE A 551 -7.36 14.66 20.80
CA PHE A 551 -6.64 13.70 21.64
C PHE A 551 -7.52 13.14 22.76
N SER A 552 -8.84 13.36 22.71
CA SER A 552 -9.76 12.86 23.73
C SER A 552 -10.28 11.46 23.40
N VAL A 553 -10.46 10.62 24.42
CA VAL A 553 -11.12 9.32 24.31
C VAL A 553 -12.61 9.43 24.68
N PRO A 554 -13.48 8.51 24.22
CA PRO A 554 -14.89 8.52 24.61
C PRO A 554 -15.06 8.44 26.14
N GLY A 555 -15.89 9.30 26.70
CA GLY A 555 -16.20 9.30 28.14
C GLY A 555 -15.32 10.22 28.98
N GLU A 556 -14.21 10.74 28.45
CA GLU A 556 -13.51 11.87 29.07
C GLU A 556 -14.30 13.16 28.81
N ARG A 557 -14.66 13.88 29.88
CA ARG A 557 -15.09 15.28 29.72
C ARG A 557 -13.88 16.06 29.19
N PRO A 558 -14.05 16.92 28.17
CA PRO A 558 -13.03 17.91 27.87
C PRO A 558 -12.66 18.63 29.17
N PRO A 559 -11.38 18.87 29.48
CA PRO A 559 -11.04 19.79 30.55
C PRO A 559 -11.81 21.08 30.29
N ALA A 560 -12.51 21.57 31.32
CA ALA A 560 -13.34 22.77 31.23
C ALA A 560 -12.53 23.86 30.50
N GLY A 561 -13.03 24.26 29.33
CA GLY A 561 -12.26 25.04 28.39
C GLY A 561 -11.68 26.30 29.02
N GLU A 562 -10.42 26.59 28.71
CA GLU A 562 -10.04 27.99 28.59
C GLU A 562 -10.89 28.58 27.45
N PRO A 563 -11.61 29.70 27.67
CA PRO A 563 -12.45 30.27 26.64
C PRO A 563 -11.58 30.72 25.46
N PRO A 564 -12.06 30.63 24.21
CA PRO A 564 -11.35 31.20 23.07
C PRO A 564 -11.15 32.71 23.30
N PRO A 565 -10.04 33.31 22.84
CA PRO A 565 -9.85 34.74 22.96
C PRO A 565 -10.95 35.49 22.19
N GLY A 566 -11.89 36.03 22.96
CA GLY A 566 -12.83 37.10 22.63
C GLY A 566 -13.34 37.17 21.19
N GLU A 567 -14.44 36.47 20.91
CA GLU A 567 -15.38 36.94 19.91
C GLU A 567 -16.22 38.08 20.56
N PRO A 568 -16.32 39.28 19.97
CA PRO A 568 -17.09 40.35 20.57
C PRO A 568 -18.58 39.95 20.57
N PRO A 569 -19.32 40.21 21.66
CA PRO A 569 -20.68 39.73 21.80
C PRO A 569 -21.59 40.30 20.69
N PRO A 570 -22.57 39.53 20.21
CA PRO A 570 -23.57 40.04 19.27
C PRO A 570 -24.36 41.19 19.92
N PRO A 571 -24.80 42.21 19.16
CA PRO A 571 -25.62 43.28 19.72
C PRO A 571 -26.91 42.68 20.24
N GLY A 572 -27.08 42.74 21.57
CA GLY A 572 -28.24 42.19 22.26
C GLY A 572 -29.53 42.89 21.84
N GLU A 573 -30.58 42.09 21.68
CA GLU A 573 -31.96 42.58 21.65
C GLU A 573 -32.26 43.33 22.96
N PRO A 574 -32.90 44.51 22.91
CA PRO A 574 -33.17 45.29 24.10
C PRO A 574 -34.34 44.68 24.90
N PRO A 575 -34.32 44.79 26.24
CA PRO A 575 -35.41 44.29 27.08
C PRO A 575 -36.67 45.14 26.94
N VAL A 576 -37.83 44.47 27.03
CA VAL A 576 -39.16 45.11 27.09
C VAL A 576 -39.28 45.84 28.42
N GLY A 577 -39.36 47.18 28.37
CA GLY A 577 -39.62 48.06 29.51
C GLY A 577 -41.05 48.63 29.48
N GLU A 578 -41.59 48.91 30.68
CA GLU A 578 -42.85 49.62 30.96
C GLU A 578 -42.94 51.02 30.30
N PRO A 579 -44.15 51.60 30.16
CA PRO A 579 -44.40 52.75 29.30
C PRO A 579 -43.96 54.09 29.93
N PRO A 580 -43.68 55.13 29.11
CA PRO A 580 -43.01 56.36 29.56
C PRO A 580 -43.98 57.51 29.86
N PRO A 581 -43.51 58.60 30.49
CA PRO A 581 -44.03 59.92 30.21
C PRO A 581 -43.02 60.77 29.41
N ALA A 582 -43.51 61.17 28.23
CA ALA A 582 -43.60 62.52 27.69
C ALA A 582 -42.36 63.45 27.54
N ASP A 583 -42.32 64.01 26.33
CA ASP A 583 -41.89 65.36 25.89
C ASP A 583 -40.40 65.57 25.58
N GLU A 584 -40.00 65.57 24.29
CA GLU A 584 -40.07 66.66 23.27
C GLU A 584 -38.79 67.54 23.26
N PRO A 585 -38.45 68.27 22.18
CA PRO A 585 -38.34 67.85 20.77
C PRO A 585 -36.94 68.19 20.20
N SER A 586 -36.54 67.55 19.10
CA SER A 586 -35.40 68.01 18.28
C SER A 586 -35.88 68.86 17.11
N PRO A 587 -35.24 70.01 16.80
CA PRO A 587 -35.30 70.64 15.49
C PRO A 587 -34.19 70.11 14.56
N PRO A 588 -34.29 70.37 13.24
CA PRO A 588 -33.76 69.50 12.22
C PRO A 588 -32.38 69.89 11.67
N ALA A 589 -31.86 68.96 10.88
CA ALA A 589 -30.57 68.93 10.22
C ALA A 589 -30.30 70.07 9.22
N ASP A 590 -29.01 70.41 9.13
CA ASP A 590 -28.28 70.80 7.91
C ASP A 590 -26.88 70.19 8.08
N GLY A 591 -26.29 69.43 7.15
CA GLY A 591 -26.07 69.77 5.76
C GLY A 591 -24.59 70.14 5.60
N GLY A 592 -23.72 69.18 5.21
CA GLY A 592 -22.35 69.52 4.82
C GLY A 592 -21.28 68.45 5.05
N THR A 593 -21.06 67.64 4.01
CA THR A 593 -19.75 67.14 3.52
C THR A 593 -18.55 67.17 4.47
N THR A 594 -18.05 66.00 4.86
CA THR A 594 -16.61 65.71 4.90
C THR A 594 -16.36 64.20 4.74
N THR A 595 -15.39 63.85 3.90
CA THR A 595 -14.88 62.49 3.68
C THR A 595 -14.33 61.87 4.97
N PRO A 596 -14.68 60.61 5.32
CA PRO A 596 -13.93 59.86 6.33
C PRO A 596 -12.92 58.89 5.69
N ARG A 597 -11.71 59.02 6.23
CA ARG A 597 -10.58 58.09 6.35
C ARG A 597 -10.94 56.60 6.19
N PRO A 598 -10.12 55.79 5.49
CA PRO A 598 -10.40 54.36 5.32
C PRO A 598 -10.28 53.61 6.67
N PRO A 599 -11.12 52.61 6.93
CA PRO A 599 -10.98 51.74 8.09
C PRO A 599 -9.79 50.79 7.93
N ALA A 600 -9.23 50.40 9.07
CA ALA A 600 -8.06 49.55 9.22
C ALA A 600 -8.18 48.21 8.47
N ALA A 601 -7.06 47.75 7.94
CA ALA A 601 -6.94 46.53 7.15
C ALA A 601 -7.22 45.28 8.00
N GLY A 602 -8.41 44.72 7.84
CA GLY A 602 -8.66 43.30 8.14
C GLY A 602 -7.89 42.42 7.15
N SER A 603 -7.50 41.22 7.61
CA SER A 603 -6.71 40.23 6.86
C SER A 603 -7.43 39.72 5.60
N ALA A 604 -7.39 40.52 4.54
CA ALA A 604 -7.84 40.11 3.22
C ALA A 604 -6.91 39.00 2.70
N GLY A 605 -7.43 37.78 2.63
CA GLY A 605 -6.75 36.66 1.97
C GLY A 605 -6.32 37.03 0.55
N ARG A 606 -5.21 36.44 0.07
CA ARG A 606 -4.69 36.68 -1.29
C ARG A 606 -5.81 36.51 -2.32
N PRO A 607 -6.01 37.44 -3.28
CA PRO A 607 -7.12 37.37 -4.23
C PRO A 607 -7.06 36.09 -5.06
N ARG A 608 -8.05 35.19 -4.98
CA ARG A 608 -8.08 33.92 -5.71
C ARG A 608 -8.89 34.03 -7.00
N VAL A 609 -8.40 33.37 -8.05
CA VAL A 609 -9.18 33.13 -9.27
C VAL A 609 -10.05 31.88 -9.06
N VAL A 610 -11.29 32.10 -8.61
CA VAL A 610 -12.18 31.03 -8.14
C VAL A 610 -12.73 30.17 -9.28
N ALA A 611 -12.98 30.78 -10.45
CA ALA A 611 -13.44 30.06 -11.64
C ALA A 611 -12.71 30.55 -12.89
N LEU A 612 -12.36 29.63 -13.79
CA LEU A 612 -11.71 29.94 -15.07
C LEU A 612 -12.15 28.95 -16.14
N SER A 613 -12.86 29.42 -17.16
CA SER A 613 -13.35 28.58 -18.25
C SER A 613 -12.95 29.13 -19.61
N LEU A 614 -12.55 28.23 -20.51
CA LEU A 614 -12.36 28.49 -21.93
C LEU A 614 -13.50 27.87 -22.72
N PRO A 615 -13.95 28.50 -23.83
CA PRO A 615 -14.91 27.89 -24.74
C PRO A 615 -14.36 26.57 -25.33
N ARG A 616 -15.27 25.63 -25.61
CA ARG A 616 -14.93 24.22 -25.88
C ARG A 616 -14.29 23.94 -27.26
N ARG A 617 -14.37 24.81 -28.29
CA ARG A 617 -13.72 24.65 -29.62
C ARG A 617 -13.53 26.03 -30.31
N PRO A 618 -12.66 26.21 -31.35
CA PRO A 618 -11.43 25.54 -31.73
C PRO A 618 -10.24 26.54 -31.80
N LEU A 619 -9.02 26.05 -32.03
CA LEU A 619 -7.83 26.86 -32.33
C LEU A 619 -8.07 28.01 -33.33
N ARG A 620 -9.02 27.85 -34.28
CA ARG A 620 -9.44 28.92 -35.21
C ARG A 620 -9.88 30.21 -34.51
N GLN A 621 -10.53 30.13 -33.35
CA GLN A 621 -10.97 31.31 -32.61
C GLN A 621 -9.78 32.06 -32.00
N LEU A 622 -8.81 31.33 -31.43
CA LEU A 622 -7.55 31.89 -30.94
C LEU A 622 -6.75 32.58 -32.08
N LEU A 623 -6.77 31.99 -33.27
CA LEU A 623 -6.10 32.52 -34.46
C LEU A 623 -6.94 33.55 -35.25
N SER A 624 -8.14 33.87 -34.80
CA SER A 624 -8.99 34.88 -35.45
C SER A 624 -8.56 36.31 -35.10
N ARG A 625 -9.11 37.30 -35.81
CA ARG A 625 -8.98 38.71 -35.40
C ARG A 625 -9.71 39.01 -34.07
N ARG A 626 -10.74 38.24 -33.72
CA ARG A 626 -11.53 38.40 -32.50
C ARG A 626 -10.86 37.78 -31.26
N GLY A 627 -9.91 36.86 -31.45
CA GLY A 627 -9.12 36.24 -30.39
C GLY A 627 -9.89 35.24 -29.52
N LEU A 628 -9.20 34.59 -28.59
CA LEU A 628 -9.80 33.69 -27.60
C LEU A 628 -10.34 34.50 -26.43
N SER A 629 -11.47 34.10 -25.84
CA SER A 629 -11.97 34.67 -24.60
C SER A 629 -11.93 33.65 -23.47
N ALA A 630 -11.53 34.07 -22.27
CA ALA A 630 -11.72 33.31 -21.04
C ALA A 630 -12.72 34.03 -20.14
N ARG A 631 -13.59 33.25 -19.47
CA ARG A 631 -14.43 33.77 -18.39
C ARG A 631 -13.79 33.45 -17.06
N LEU A 632 -13.75 34.43 -16.16
CA LEU A 632 -13.15 34.28 -14.85
C LEU A 632 -13.94 35.02 -13.76
N THR A 633 -13.82 34.56 -12.53
CA THR A 633 -14.33 35.24 -11.32
C THR A 633 -13.20 35.33 -10.30
N VAL A 634 -13.11 36.46 -9.60
CA VAL A 634 -12.17 36.68 -8.48
C VAL A 634 -12.96 36.94 -7.20
N ASP A 635 -12.45 36.47 -6.07
CA ASP A 635 -13.05 36.67 -4.74
C ASP A 635 -12.83 38.08 -4.17
N ALA A 636 -11.80 38.80 -4.64
CA ALA A 636 -11.53 40.19 -4.28
C ALA A 636 -11.33 41.07 -5.53
N ALA A 637 -11.70 42.36 -5.43
CA ALA A 637 -11.57 43.30 -6.54
C ALA A 637 -10.09 43.45 -6.95
N SER A 638 -9.76 42.96 -8.15
CA SER A 638 -8.38 42.73 -8.56
C SER A 638 -8.10 43.25 -9.97
N ARG A 639 -6.87 43.71 -10.21
CA ARG A 639 -6.29 43.79 -11.54
C ARG A 639 -5.83 42.39 -11.94
N VAL A 640 -6.45 41.83 -12.97
CA VAL A 640 -6.08 40.54 -13.51
C VAL A 640 -5.16 40.72 -14.71
N THR A 641 -4.05 40.01 -14.75
CA THR A 641 -3.22 39.85 -15.96
C THR A 641 -3.25 38.40 -16.41
N ALA A 642 -3.39 38.16 -17.71
CA ALA A 642 -3.48 36.82 -18.24
C ALA A 642 -2.59 36.65 -19.47
N ALA A 643 -1.94 35.50 -19.59
CA ALA A 643 -1.04 35.18 -20.69
C ALA A 643 -1.30 33.78 -21.24
N VAL A 644 -1.19 33.65 -22.57
CA VAL A 644 -1.24 32.36 -23.27
C VAL A 644 0.16 32.05 -23.79
N THR A 645 0.70 30.89 -23.44
CA THR A 645 2.03 30.43 -23.86
C THR A 645 1.94 29.07 -24.57
N VAL A 646 2.94 28.78 -25.40
CA VAL A 646 3.16 27.46 -26.01
C VAL A 646 4.51 26.90 -25.60
N PRO A 647 4.64 25.57 -25.43
CA PRO A 647 5.93 24.96 -25.11
C PRO A 647 7.02 25.28 -26.13
N ALA A 648 8.27 25.34 -25.67
CA ALA A 648 9.44 25.68 -26.51
C ALA A 648 9.54 24.81 -27.77
N ALA A 649 9.32 23.49 -27.63
CA ALA A 649 9.36 22.55 -28.75
C ALA A 649 8.28 22.86 -29.82
N VAL A 650 7.08 23.25 -29.40
CA VAL A 650 5.99 23.64 -30.30
C VAL A 650 6.30 24.98 -30.97
N ALA A 651 6.87 25.92 -30.23
CA ALA A 651 7.27 27.21 -30.78
C ALA A 651 8.37 27.07 -31.85
N ARG A 652 9.37 26.22 -31.62
CA ARG A 652 10.46 25.95 -32.59
C ARG A 652 9.93 25.30 -33.86
N ARG A 653 9.16 24.21 -33.73
CA ARG A 653 8.58 23.48 -34.88
C ARG A 653 7.72 24.36 -35.78
N ASN A 654 7.14 25.43 -35.25
CA ASN A 654 6.28 26.35 -36.00
C ASN A 654 6.95 27.70 -36.31
N GLY A 655 8.27 27.84 -36.10
CA GLY A 655 9.01 29.07 -36.44
C GLY A 655 8.62 30.30 -35.62
N LEU A 656 8.13 30.10 -34.38
CA LEU A 656 7.83 31.17 -33.41
C LEU A 656 9.06 31.57 -32.58
N ALA A 657 10.10 30.72 -32.51
CA ALA A 657 11.37 31.01 -31.88
C ALA A 657 12.52 30.33 -32.66
N ARG A 658 13.70 30.99 -32.71
CA ARG A 658 14.89 30.49 -33.43
C ARG A 658 15.79 29.59 -32.57
N ARG A 659 15.96 29.86 -31.27
CA ARG A 659 16.65 29.03 -30.26
C ARG A 659 16.04 29.26 -28.86
N GLY A 660 16.15 28.28 -27.96
CA GLY A 660 15.71 28.38 -26.55
C GLY A 660 14.98 27.14 -26.00
N ARG A 661 15.04 26.96 -24.66
CA ARG A 661 14.32 25.92 -23.87
C ARG A 661 13.02 26.44 -23.21
N VAL A 662 12.68 27.73 -23.38
CA VAL A 662 11.58 28.40 -22.65
C VAL A 662 10.30 28.50 -23.48
N ALA A 663 9.14 28.44 -22.81
CA ALA A 663 7.83 28.62 -23.44
C ALA A 663 7.66 30.01 -24.08
N VAL A 664 7.01 30.07 -25.24
CA VAL A 664 6.81 31.32 -25.99
C VAL A 664 5.41 31.87 -25.75
N ARG A 665 5.33 33.15 -25.37
CA ARG A 665 4.07 33.86 -25.13
C ARG A 665 3.40 34.27 -26.45
N LEU A 666 2.19 33.76 -26.68
CA LEU A 666 1.36 34.07 -27.85
C LEU A 666 0.53 35.34 -27.67
N ALA A 667 0.01 35.57 -26.45
CA ALA A 667 -0.84 36.70 -26.12
C ALA A 667 -0.72 37.06 -24.64
N ARG A 668 -0.95 38.33 -24.32
CA ARG A 668 -1.15 38.83 -22.95
C ARG A 668 -2.30 39.82 -22.95
N THR A 669 -3.05 39.87 -21.85
CA THR A 669 -4.09 40.87 -21.63
C THR A 669 -4.16 41.24 -20.14
N SER A 670 -4.81 42.35 -19.82
CA SER A 670 -5.12 42.72 -18.45
C SER A 670 -6.46 43.41 -18.35
N ALA A 671 -7.18 43.19 -17.25
CA ALA A 671 -8.47 43.81 -16.97
C ALA A 671 -8.62 44.09 -15.47
N ARG A 672 -9.47 45.04 -15.09
CA ARG A 672 -9.93 45.18 -13.71
C ARG A 672 -11.22 44.39 -13.53
N VAL A 673 -11.29 43.59 -12.46
CA VAL A 673 -12.43 42.71 -12.19
C VAL A 673 -12.89 42.97 -10.76
N ALA A 674 -14.18 43.28 -10.60
CA ALA A 674 -14.78 43.44 -9.28
C ALA A 674 -14.93 42.08 -8.58
N SER A 675 -14.87 42.09 -7.24
CA SER A 675 -15.10 40.90 -6.41
C SER A 675 -16.45 40.24 -6.76
N GLY A 676 -16.48 38.91 -6.81
CA GLY A 676 -17.68 38.09 -7.03
C GLY A 676 -18.28 38.17 -8.44
N ARG A 677 -17.87 39.14 -9.27
CA ARG A 677 -18.42 39.31 -10.63
C ARG A 677 -17.65 38.51 -11.67
N ARG A 678 -18.39 37.85 -12.54
CA ARG A 678 -17.86 37.14 -13.70
C ARG A 678 -17.38 38.14 -14.75
N ALA A 679 -16.10 38.13 -15.08
CA ALA A 679 -15.49 38.93 -16.13
C ALA A 679 -15.07 38.07 -17.33
N THR A 680 -15.03 38.70 -18.51
CA THR A 680 -14.52 38.06 -19.73
C THR A 680 -13.25 38.79 -20.19
N VAL A 681 -12.14 38.07 -20.26
CA VAL A 681 -10.88 38.59 -20.80
C VAL A 681 -10.64 38.03 -22.20
N ARG A 682 -10.18 38.88 -23.12
CA ARG A 682 -9.91 38.52 -24.51
C ARG A 682 -8.41 38.54 -24.79
N PHE A 683 -7.92 37.47 -25.41
CA PHE A 683 -6.53 37.27 -25.80
C PHE A 683 -6.39 37.49 -27.31
N ARG A 684 -5.60 38.49 -27.70
CA ARG A 684 -5.27 38.74 -29.10
C ARG A 684 -3.86 38.24 -29.39
N VAL A 685 -3.76 37.30 -30.32
CA VAL A 685 -2.48 36.77 -30.80
C VAL A 685 -1.91 37.68 -31.88
N ALA A 686 -0.61 37.97 -31.81
CA ALA A 686 0.07 38.83 -32.77
C ALA A 686 -0.04 38.28 -34.22
N PRO A 687 -0.16 39.15 -35.25
CA PRO A 687 -0.34 38.73 -36.64
C PRO A 687 0.70 37.71 -37.12
N ARG A 688 1.98 37.90 -36.75
CA ARG A 688 3.08 36.99 -37.09
C ARG A 688 2.89 35.59 -36.50
N ALA A 689 2.46 35.50 -35.24
CA ALA A 689 2.20 34.22 -34.59
C ALA A 689 0.96 33.53 -35.18
N ARG A 690 -0.08 34.30 -35.56
CA ARG A 690 -1.25 33.75 -36.27
C ARG A 690 -0.87 33.13 -37.61
N LYS A 691 -0.04 33.82 -38.41
CA LYS A 691 0.44 33.30 -39.71
C LYS A 691 1.23 32.00 -39.55
N ARG A 692 2.12 31.94 -38.56
CA ARG A 692 2.97 30.77 -38.27
C ARG A 692 2.18 29.56 -37.74
N LEU A 693 1.09 29.80 -37.01
CA LEU A 693 0.24 28.74 -36.46
C LEU A 693 -0.96 28.38 -37.36
N ALA A 694 -1.15 29.05 -38.50
CA ALA A 694 -2.33 28.87 -39.36
C ALA A 694 -2.50 27.45 -39.91
N ALA A 695 -1.40 26.71 -40.10
CA ALA A 695 -1.43 25.33 -40.60
C ALA A 695 -1.60 24.27 -39.48
N VAL A 696 -1.43 24.64 -38.22
CA VAL A 696 -1.45 23.69 -37.08
C VAL A 696 -2.84 23.08 -36.91
N ARG A 697 -2.92 21.75 -36.88
CA ARG A 697 -4.19 21.02 -36.66
C ARG A 697 -4.58 20.98 -35.19
N THR A 698 -3.61 20.88 -34.29
CA THR A 698 -3.83 20.80 -32.83
C THR A 698 -2.73 21.55 -32.09
N LEU A 699 -3.09 22.41 -31.13
CA LEU A 699 -2.15 23.23 -30.38
C LEU A 699 -2.39 23.08 -28.87
N ARG A 700 -1.39 22.60 -28.13
CA ARG A 700 -1.40 22.68 -26.66
C ARG A 700 -0.91 24.05 -26.22
N VAL A 701 -1.73 24.76 -25.45
CA VAL A 701 -1.41 26.06 -24.85
C VAL A 701 -1.48 25.96 -23.32
N ARG A 702 -0.67 26.76 -22.64
CA ARG A 702 -0.79 27.01 -21.19
C ARG A 702 -1.33 28.42 -21.00
N VAL A 703 -2.36 28.56 -20.19
CA VAL A 703 -2.97 29.86 -19.87
C VAL A 703 -2.76 30.13 -18.40
N ALA A 704 -2.02 31.18 -18.09
CA ALA A 704 -1.77 31.65 -16.74
C ALA A 704 -2.57 32.94 -16.51
N VAL A 705 -3.31 33.01 -15.40
CA VAL A 705 -4.11 34.17 -14.99
C VAL A 705 -3.67 34.55 -13.59
N THR A 706 -3.15 35.76 -13.45
CA THR A 706 -2.69 36.33 -12.18
C THR A 706 -3.64 37.42 -11.74
N ALA A 707 -4.31 37.25 -10.60
CA ALA A 707 -5.07 38.31 -9.92
C ALA A 707 -4.13 39.07 -8.98
N ILE A 708 -4.24 40.40 -8.99
CA ILE A 708 -3.46 41.32 -8.15
C ILE A 708 -4.44 42.28 -7.49
N ASP A 709 -4.51 42.29 -6.18
CA ASP A 709 -5.40 43.19 -5.44
C ASP A 709 -4.79 44.61 -5.32
N ARG A 710 -5.39 45.46 -4.48
CA ARG A 710 -4.88 46.81 -4.20
C ARG A 710 -3.63 46.83 -3.31
N SER A 711 -3.44 45.80 -2.48
CA SER A 711 -2.25 45.65 -1.61
C SER A 711 -1.01 45.20 -2.41
N GLY A 712 -1.22 44.69 -3.62
CA GLY A 712 -0.17 44.13 -4.48
C GLY A 712 -0.02 42.62 -4.33
N ALA A 713 -0.79 41.99 -3.44
CA ALA A 713 -0.82 40.54 -3.27
C ALA A 713 -1.29 39.85 -4.56
N ARG A 714 -0.62 38.76 -4.92
CA ARG A 714 -0.81 38.07 -6.21
C ARG A 714 -1.23 36.62 -5.99
N SER A 715 -2.15 36.15 -6.83
CA SER A 715 -2.42 34.72 -7.00
C SER A 715 -2.44 34.37 -8.48
N THR A 716 -1.75 33.29 -8.86
CA THR A 716 -1.71 32.84 -10.25
C THR A 716 -2.33 31.46 -10.39
N ARG A 717 -3.37 31.36 -11.22
CA ARG A 717 -3.94 30.07 -11.62
C ARG A 717 -3.50 29.73 -13.04
N THR A 718 -2.97 28.54 -13.22
CA THR A 718 -2.48 28.08 -14.52
C THR A 718 -3.13 26.78 -14.93
N PHE A 719 -3.46 26.63 -16.20
CA PHE A 719 -3.98 25.39 -16.74
C PHE A 719 -3.52 25.18 -18.18
N ALA A 720 -3.40 23.91 -18.57
CA ALA A 720 -3.05 23.50 -19.92
C ALA A 720 -4.31 23.09 -20.68
N ARG A 721 -4.38 23.43 -21.97
CA ARG A 721 -5.50 23.03 -22.83
C ARG A 721 -4.99 22.66 -24.21
N ARG A 722 -5.47 21.53 -24.73
CA ARG A 722 -5.35 21.18 -26.16
C ARG A 722 -6.46 21.88 -26.93
N LEU A 723 -6.09 22.62 -27.97
CA LEU A 723 -6.98 23.30 -28.89
C LEU A 723 -6.90 22.63 -30.25
N ASP A 724 -7.98 22.03 -30.71
CA ASP A 724 -8.05 21.41 -32.03
C ASP A 724 -8.62 22.40 -33.06
N ARG A 725 -8.30 22.23 -34.35
CA ARG A 725 -8.66 23.19 -35.42
C ARG A 725 -10.15 23.20 -35.80
N ARG A 726 -10.91 22.16 -35.44
CA ARG A 726 -12.36 22.05 -35.72
C ARG A 726 -13.19 22.11 -34.45
#